data_AF-A0A917K7Y8-F1
#
_entry.id   AF-A0A917K7Y8-F1
#
_cell.length_a   1.000
_cell.length_b   1.000
_cell.length_c   1.000
_cell.angle_alpha   90.00
_cell.angle_beta   90.00
_cell.angle_gamma   90.00
#
_symmetry.space_group_name_H-M   'P 1'
#
loop_
_entity.id
_entity.type
_entity.pdbx_description
1 polymer ?
#
loop_
_entity_poly.entity_id
_entity_poly.type
_entity_poly.pdbx_seq_one_letter_code
_entity_poly.pdbx_strand_id
1 'polypeptide(L)'
;MPAVATHTAIMLLARARLKDLSAVLDARIRAYPANQQPLVLERRLLDLANQAIAAFAADPLAPQDVLGGAALGAGVSKLAVMGAMGPDIPAFSNLLQPGQAWLFDTVHKASPDSDREFVIAHTTDLAFDIWAKALPRIRAEVAQDKQDVALQRVRAYVLGHLCHVAGDLVSHPFIADIEWHLGTDAREKLSHADGEGSHDAASAQRVFGRGGLRDGPDWEGAWPKPGDEVPDQLFAAYTEALETVLSAQSNRPKGLADFERILQSLEPPVLDDGFIKDGYETLKSGIIRHVYDRGAPGWALLLTPAMLPIIALPFLALALPGLRFLPLNSNEADTERQVFEMIAHAIYPATLSGVIYQAISMSVSMRGEKPRQVLSLVSLIVHLIPAVLFYVESGRQAWPPEVRWTLLFALPLAIQGIFMGFTIADLTRKTEGSKLHKRRAVTTLLPPLFTIGMLVVWAVFLLVFVGFLAITATISGIAELASDDGFNPVAPAFWIAAVAWFVLGIVLWVWASFKLRDIKLPETPDLFAAQKRHVVRLFDEETLYLDPVAPNPRVFPSGRRALARLWWTGEGTMSIRSDRFGLVFRLNHGGADRPDQVVPAPVAPMTLAEYLTFLTATIQDHAGATGSLQARALQPAEDYELPPGAVFAAHGDGGSTEEEVRDGAARLIALGTADDDAAHVLQHAPKVWQSIRFGPLAPVARTVLDREGEQTGIEAANGYAYVHDHNAAQGRGRIDSDSLMSLAGDLGALLCLGAMPHLGGPDNERIFQVFRNWSLDRRRVNEWRMLIAGRAWSEKTGPDRYDAAMPQGAHGPADQAAWRAPIGAAAAGEAENTALAQGWVPAFRKWLDVMREPAQDPNAAAAFRPDDPTNRALSRAVAWLLDLPEPATRVNG
;
A
#
# COMPACT_ATOMS: atom_id res chain seq x y z
N MET A 1 -1.15 -2.41 2.51
CA MET A 1 -0.77 -3.85 2.50
C MET A 1 -1.16 -4.30 1.12
N PRO A 2 -0.32 -5.04 0.38
CA PRO A 2 -0.47 -5.14 -1.06
C PRO A 2 -1.87 -5.64 -1.43
N ALA A 3 -2.52 -4.93 -2.35
CA ALA A 3 -3.80 -5.31 -2.94
C ALA A 3 -3.56 -6.37 -4.04
N VAL A 4 -3.04 -7.54 -3.67
CA VAL A 4 -2.61 -8.59 -4.61
C VAL A 4 -3.78 -9.08 -5.45
N ALA A 5 -4.94 -9.32 -4.83
CA ALA A 5 -6.11 -9.80 -5.53
C ALA A 5 -6.64 -8.73 -6.49
N THR A 6 -6.65 -7.46 -6.07
CA THR A 6 -7.10 -6.32 -6.87
C THR A 6 -6.23 -6.11 -8.11
N HIS A 7 -4.91 -6.04 -7.96
CA HIS A 7 -4.01 -5.85 -9.10
C HIS A 7 -4.02 -7.04 -10.05
N THR A 8 -4.09 -8.26 -9.52
CA THR A 8 -4.26 -9.46 -10.34
C THR A 8 -5.58 -9.43 -11.10
N ALA A 9 -6.68 -9.01 -10.47
CA ALA A 9 -7.98 -8.84 -11.13
C ALA A 9 -7.92 -7.82 -12.27
N ILE A 10 -7.27 -6.66 -12.06
CA ILE A 10 -7.11 -5.62 -13.09
C ILE A 10 -6.32 -6.16 -14.29
N MET A 11 -5.22 -6.88 -14.05
CA MET A 11 -4.44 -7.54 -15.11
C MET A 11 -5.30 -8.57 -15.89
N LEU A 12 -6.10 -9.38 -15.20
CA LEU A 12 -6.99 -10.35 -15.85
C LEU A 12 -8.08 -9.66 -16.67
N LEU A 13 -8.65 -8.56 -16.17
CA LEU A 13 -9.61 -7.75 -16.91
C LEU A 13 -8.97 -7.16 -18.16
N ALA A 14 -7.76 -6.60 -18.06
CA ALA A 14 -7.01 -6.08 -19.22
C ALA A 14 -6.81 -7.17 -20.29
N ARG A 15 -6.36 -8.36 -19.90
CA ARG A 15 -6.25 -9.50 -20.81
C ARG A 15 -7.59 -9.91 -21.42
N ALA A 16 -8.67 -9.89 -20.63
CA ALA A 16 -10.01 -10.18 -21.14
C ALA A 16 -10.47 -9.15 -22.19
N ARG A 17 -10.13 -7.86 -22.01
CA ARG A 17 -10.37 -6.81 -23.03
C ARG A 17 -9.59 -7.05 -24.31
N LEU A 18 -8.33 -7.46 -24.21
CA LEU A 18 -7.53 -7.80 -25.39
C LEU A 18 -8.15 -8.98 -26.16
N LYS A 19 -8.62 -10.01 -25.47
CA LYS A 19 -9.30 -11.16 -26.08
C LYS A 19 -10.59 -10.78 -26.79
N ASP A 20 -11.41 -9.94 -26.15
CA ASP A 20 -12.66 -9.46 -26.74
C ASP A 20 -12.41 -8.52 -27.93
N LEU A 21 -11.44 -7.61 -27.83
CA LEU A 21 -10.98 -6.82 -28.97
C LEU A 21 -10.55 -7.71 -30.14
N SER A 22 -9.72 -8.72 -29.88
CA SER A 22 -9.27 -9.68 -30.90
C SER A 22 -10.46 -10.40 -31.54
N ALA A 23 -11.39 -10.92 -30.73
CA ALA A 23 -12.58 -11.61 -31.23
C ALA A 23 -13.49 -10.71 -32.08
N VAL A 24 -13.73 -9.47 -31.62
CA VAL A 24 -14.55 -8.48 -32.33
C VAL A 24 -13.91 -8.10 -33.67
N LEU A 25 -12.62 -7.77 -33.68
CA LEU A 25 -11.92 -7.37 -34.90
C LEU A 25 -11.79 -8.53 -35.89
N ASP A 26 -11.52 -9.75 -35.42
CA ASP A 26 -11.43 -10.93 -36.28
C ASP A 26 -12.79 -11.31 -36.89
N ALA A 27 -13.88 -11.26 -36.11
CA ALA A 27 -15.23 -11.48 -36.63
C ALA A 27 -15.60 -10.41 -37.68
N ARG A 28 -15.28 -9.15 -37.40
CA ARG A 28 -15.56 -8.02 -38.28
C ARG A 28 -14.76 -8.11 -39.59
N ILE A 29 -13.45 -8.34 -39.51
CA ILE A 29 -12.56 -8.51 -40.67
C ILE A 29 -13.08 -9.62 -41.60
N ARG A 30 -13.59 -10.72 -41.04
CA ARG A 30 -14.19 -11.82 -41.82
C ARG A 30 -15.56 -11.47 -42.42
N ALA A 31 -16.29 -10.53 -41.83
CA ALA A 31 -17.58 -10.07 -42.31
C ALA A 31 -17.49 -9.00 -43.41
N TYR A 32 -16.30 -8.45 -43.71
CA TYR A 32 -16.13 -7.49 -44.80
C TYR A 32 -16.61 -8.06 -46.15
N PRO A 33 -17.41 -7.31 -46.93
CA PRO A 33 -17.78 -7.71 -48.29
C PRO A 33 -16.54 -7.95 -49.16
N ALA A 34 -16.62 -8.89 -50.11
CA ALA A 34 -15.48 -9.27 -50.96
C ALA A 34 -14.85 -8.11 -51.76
N ASN A 35 -15.59 -7.02 -51.98
CA ASN A 35 -15.15 -5.81 -52.67
C ASN A 35 -14.66 -4.69 -51.73
N GLN A 36 -14.63 -4.92 -50.42
CA GLN A 36 -14.15 -3.97 -49.42
C GLN A 36 -12.96 -4.54 -48.66
N GLN A 37 -12.03 -3.68 -48.27
CA GLN A 37 -10.89 -4.06 -47.44
C GLN A 37 -11.09 -3.53 -46.02
N PRO A 38 -10.77 -4.33 -44.99
CA PRO A 38 -10.63 -3.84 -43.63
C PRO A 38 -9.69 -2.65 -43.53
N LEU A 39 -9.95 -1.77 -42.58
CA LEU A 39 -9.06 -0.66 -42.24
C LEU A 39 -7.70 -1.20 -41.76
N VAL A 40 -6.64 -0.46 -42.07
CA VAL A 40 -5.29 -0.75 -41.55
C VAL A 40 -5.29 -0.75 -40.02
N LEU A 41 -6.06 0.16 -39.41
CA LEU A 41 -6.29 0.23 -37.97
C LEU A 41 -6.77 -1.11 -37.39
N GLU A 42 -7.82 -1.70 -37.96
CA GLU A 42 -8.41 -2.96 -37.47
C GLU A 42 -7.40 -4.10 -37.52
N ARG A 43 -6.68 -4.25 -38.64
CA ARG A 43 -5.67 -5.31 -38.80
C ARG A 43 -4.51 -5.14 -37.83
N ARG A 44 -4.03 -3.90 -37.65
CA ARG A 44 -2.90 -3.62 -36.76
C ARG A 44 -3.27 -3.85 -35.30
N LEU A 45 -4.46 -3.42 -34.88
CA LEU A 45 -4.93 -3.66 -33.52
C LEU A 45 -5.18 -5.14 -33.23
N LEU A 46 -5.71 -5.90 -34.20
CA LEU A 46 -5.85 -7.35 -34.07
C LEU A 46 -4.48 -8.03 -33.88
N ASP A 47 -3.47 -7.64 -34.67
CA ASP A 47 -2.10 -8.15 -34.55
C ASP A 47 -1.49 -7.84 -33.17
N LEU A 48 -1.54 -6.57 -32.73
CA LEU A 48 -1.05 -6.16 -31.41
C LEU A 48 -1.78 -6.87 -30.27
N ALA A 49 -3.11 -7.03 -30.36
CA ALA A 49 -3.90 -7.74 -29.37
C ALA A 49 -3.48 -9.21 -29.28
N ASN A 50 -3.29 -9.89 -30.42
CA ASN A 50 -2.86 -11.28 -30.46
C ASN A 50 -1.44 -11.47 -29.89
N GLN A 51 -0.52 -10.55 -30.17
CA GLN A 51 0.82 -10.57 -29.59
C GLN A 51 0.79 -10.38 -28.07
N ALA A 52 -0.01 -9.44 -27.56
CA ALA A 52 -0.17 -9.22 -26.13
C ALA A 52 -0.83 -10.43 -25.44
N ILE A 53 -1.88 -11.02 -26.04
CA ILE A 53 -2.53 -12.24 -25.53
C ILE A 53 -1.52 -13.40 -25.46
N ALA A 54 -0.66 -13.56 -26.48
CA ALA A 54 0.37 -14.59 -26.50
C ALA A 54 1.41 -14.38 -25.39
N ALA A 55 1.86 -13.15 -25.17
CA ALA A 55 2.77 -12.82 -24.06
C ALA A 55 2.13 -13.12 -22.70
N PHE A 56 0.85 -12.80 -22.49
CA PHE A 56 0.11 -13.17 -21.29
C PHE A 56 -0.04 -14.68 -21.09
N ALA A 57 0.18 -15.50 -22.13
CA ALA A 57 0.09 -16.95 -22.08
C ALA A 57 1.48 -17.63 -22.04
N ALA A 58 2.54 -16.89 -21.73
CA ALA A 58 3.89 -17.44 -21.62
C ALA A 58 4.02 -18.42 -20.44
N ASP A 59 4.66 -19.56 -20.68
CA ASP A 59 4.97 -20.52 -19.62
C ASP A 59 5.98 -19.97 -18.60
N PRO A 60 5.84 -20.32 -17.31
CA PRO A 60 4.84 -21.22 -16.74
C PRO A 60 3.47 -20.57 -16.52
N LEU A 61 2.41 -21.37 -16.68
CA LEU A 61 1.03 -20.94 -16.45
C LEU A 61 0.62 -21.05 -14.98
N ALA A 62 -0.18 -20.09 -14.53
CA ALA A 62 -0.82 -20.09 -13.22
C ALA A 62 -2.02 -21.06 -13.20
N PRO A 63 -2.35 -21.68 -12.05
CA PRO A 63 -3.53 -22.53 -11.93
C PRO A 63 -4.81 -21.72 -12.17
N GLN A 64 -5.63 -22.14 -13.14
CA GLN A 64 -6.81 -21.37 -13.56
C GLN A 64 -7.85 -21.21 -12.43
N ASP A 65 -8.02 -22.21 -11.57
CA ASP A 65 -8.99 -22.18 -10.46
C ASP A 65 -8.63 -21.10 -9.43
N VAL A 66 -7.34 -20.75 -9.36
CA VAL A 66 -6.82 -19.68 -8.49
C VAL A 66 -7.04 -18.29 -9.11
N LEU A 67 -7.43 -18.18 -10.38
CA LEU A 67 -7.57 -16.90 -11.08
C LEU A 67 -8.97 -16.71 -11.69
N GLY A 68 -10.01 -17.19 -11.00
CA GLY A 68 -11.40 -17.00 -11.44
C GLY A 68 -11.87 -18.02 -12.49
N GLY A 69 -11.22 -19.19 -12.52
CA GLY A 69 -11.60 -20.32 -13.36
C GLY A 69 -11.40 -20.08 -14.85
N ALA A 70 -12.13 -20.83 -15.68
CA ALA A 70 -11.98 -20.80 -17.13
C ALA A 70 -12.30 -19.42 -17.77
N ALA A 71 -13.13 -18.61 -17.11
CA ALA A 71 -13.58 -17.33 -17.66
C ALA A 71 -12.46 -16.26 -17.70
N LEU A 72 -11.65 -16.18 -16.65
CA LEU A 72 -10.60 -15.16 -16.51
C LEU A 72 -9.20 -15.77 -16.44
N GLY A 73 -9.03 -16.84 -15.65
CA GLY A 73 -7.75 -17.41 -15.26
C GLY A 73 -7.10 -18.38 -16.25
N ALA A 74 -7.83 -18.83 -17.27
CA ALA A 74 -7.32 -19.82 -18.23
C ALA A 74 -6.12 -19.29 -19.04
N GLY A 75 -5.00 -20.03 -18.97
CA GLY A 75 -3.79 -19.78 -19.75
C GLY A 75 -3.11 -18.45 -19.44
N VAL A 76 -3.00 -18.11 -18.16
CA VAL A 76 -2.33 -16.88 -17.69
C VAL A 76 -0.94 -17.21 -17.18
N SER A 77 0.06 -16.46 -17.61
CA SER A 77 1.45 -16.60 -17.17
C SER A 77 1.62 -16.21 -15.70
N LYS A 78 2.35 -17.03 -14.94
CA LYS A 78 2.79 -16.66 -13.58
C LYS A 78 3.64 -15.39 -13.59
N LEU A 79 4.40 -15.13 -14.66
CA LEU A 79 5.23 -13.93 -14.77
C LEU A 79 4.39 -12.66 -14.95
N ALA A 80 3.24 -12.76 -15.62
CA ALA A 80 2.30 -11.65 -15.69
C ALA A 80 1.70 -11.35 -14.30
N VAL A 81 1.35 -12.39 -13.52
CA VAL A 81 0.89 -12.24 -12.14
C VAL A 81 1.96 -11.58 -11.26
N MET A 82 3.23 -12.00 -11.39
CA MET A 82 4.36 -11.33 -10.74
C MET A 82 4.49 -9.86 -11.18
N GLY A 83 4.35 -9.60 -12.47
CA GLY A 83 4.38 -8.26 -13.04
C GLY A 83 3.27 -7.35 -12.47
N ALA A 84 2.10 -7.89 -12.18
CA ALA A 84 0.99 -7.12 -11.59
C ALA A 84 1.29 -6.57 -10.18
N MET A 85 2.41 -6.96 -9.56
CA MET A 85 2.93 -6.34 -8.33
C MET A 85 4.32 -5.71 -8.55
N GLY A 86 4.73 -5.50 -9.80
CA GLY A 86 6.07 -5.08 -10.18
C GLY A 86 6.56 -3.84 -9.43
N PRO A 87 5.86 -2.69 -9.53
CA PRO A 87 6.21 -1.46 -8.79
C PRO A 87 6.26 -1.62 -7.27
N ASP A 88 5.47 -2.54 -6.73
CA ASP A 88 5.37 -2.83 -5.28
C ASP A 88 6.45 -3.77 -4.74
N ILE A 89 7.15 -4.55 -5.58
CA ILE A 89 8.17 -5.51 -5.13
C ILE A 89 9.18 -4.87 -4.14
N PRO A 90 9.73 -3.66 -4.39
CA PRO A 90 10.63 -2.97 -3.48
C PRO A 90 10.08 -2.73 -2.06
N ALA A 91 8.75 -2.66 -1.87
CA ALA A 91 8.14 -2.45 -0.55
C ALA A 91 8.41 -3.61 0.43
N PHE A 92 8.72 -4.78 -0.12
CA PHE A 92 8.93 -6.03 0.62
C PHE A 92 10.41 -6.35 0.85
N SER A 93 11.30 -5.64 0.17
CA SER A 93 12.74 -5.80 0.32
C SER A 93 13.21 -5.32 1.69
N ASN A 94 14.00 -6.13 2.39
CA ASN A 94 14.48 -5.84 3.75
C ASN A 94 13.32 -5.44 4.69
N LEU A 95 12.18 -6.14 4.60
CA LEU A 95 10.92 -5.79 5.27
C LEU A 95 11.06 -5.47 6.77
N LEU A 96 12.00 -6.12 7.46
CA LEU A 96 12.25 -5.95 8.90
C LEU A 96 13.21 -4.81 9.24
N GLN A 97 14.00 -4.32 8.28
CA GLN A 97 14.90 -3.18 8.44
C GLN A 97 14.07 -1.87 8.38
N PRO A 98 14.33 -0.87 9.22
CA PRO A 98 13.74 0.46 9.06
C PRO A 98 14.22 1.18 7.80
N GLY A 99 13.42 2.12 7.29
CA GLY A 99 13.83 3.00 6.18
C GLY A 99 13.85 2.32 4.80
N GLN A 100 13.52 1.03 4.69
CA GLN A 100 13.47 0.25 3.45
C GLN A 100 12.45 0.75 2.41
N ALA A 101 11.37 1.41 2.87
CA ALA A 101 10.28 1.85 2.00
C ALA A 101 10.67 2.96 1.01
N TRP A 102 11.82 3.61 1.22
CA TRP A 102 12.28 4.74 0.41
C TRP A 102 12.26 4.45 -1.10
N LEU A 103 12.63 3.23 -1.52
CA LEU A 103 12.70 2.89 -2.94
C LEU A 103 11.32 2.64 -3.54
N PHE A 104 10.43 1.98 -2.80
CA PHE A 104 9.03 1.82 -3.18
C PHE A 104 8.39 3.19 -3.42
N ASP A 105 8.51 4.09 -2.44
CA ASP A 105 8.02 5.46 -2.54
C ASP A 105 8.63 6.18 -3.76
N THR A 106 9.94 6.01 -4.00
CA THR A 106 10.63 6.61 -5.14
C THR A 106 10.10 6.08 -6.48
N VAL A 107 9.79 4.80 -6.61
CA VAL A 107 9.22 4.21 -7.82
C VAL A 107 7.82 4.78 -8.11
N HIS A 108 7.03 5.04 -7.08
CA HIS A 108 5.65 5.52 -7.21
C HIS A 108 5.55 7.03 -7.47
N LYS A 109 6.48 7.82 -6.92
CA LYS A 109 6.36 9.29 -6.95
C LYS A 109 7.66 10.06 -7.27
N ALA A 110 8.70 9.37 -7.78
CA ALA A 110 10.05 9.89 -8.03
C ALA A 110 10.73 10.57 -6.82
N SER A 111 10.24 10.26 -5.62
CA SER A 111 10.77 10.80 -4.37
C SER A 111 10.52 9.81 -3.24
N PRO A 112 11.45 9.65 -2.30
CA PRO A 112 11.22 8.81 -1.12
C PRO A 112 10.28 9.48 -0.10
N ASP A 113 9.96 10.77 -0.25
CA ASP A 113 9.25 11.58 0.73
C ASP A 113 7.81 11.88 0.30
N SER A 114 6.83 11.60 1.17
CA SER A 114 5.41 11.89 0.92
C SER A 114 5.08 13.38 0.90
N ASP A 115 5.95 14.24 1.45
CA ASP A 115 5.77 15.69 1.41
C ASP A 115 6.42 16.35 0.19
N ARG A 116 7.08 15.55 -0.66
CA ARG A 116 7.74 15.99 -1.90
C ARG A 116 7.45 14.99 -3.01
N GLU A 117 6.22 14.95 -3.53
CA GLU A 117 5.80 13.97 -4.55
C GLU A 117 5.82 14.61 -5.95
N PHE A 118 6.55 14.05 -6.91
CA PHE A 118 6.65 14.62 -8.26
C PHE A 118 5.46 14.22 -9.14
N VAL A 119 5.07 15.14 -10.04
CA VAL A 119 4.05 14.86 -11.07
C VAL A 119 4.54 13.79 -12.06
N ILE A 120 5.82 13.85 -12.40
CA ILE A 120 6.48 12.91 -13.31
C ILE A 120 7.31 11.92 -12.49
N ALA A 121 6.92 10.65 -12.48
CA ALA A 121 7.56 9.60 -11.64
C ALA A 121 8.31 8.51 -12.43
N HIS A 122 8.41 8.63 -13.75
CA HIS A 122 9.16 7.71 -14.62
C HIS A 122 8.67 6.24 -14.63
N THR A 123 7.40 6.02 -14.31
CA THR A 123 6.81 4.69 -14.12
C THR A 123 6.76 3.86 -15.40
N THR A 124 6.45 4.47 -16.55
CA THR A 124 6.50 3.77 -17.85
C THR A 124 7.92 3.56 -18.36
N ASP A 125 8.82 4.54 -18.14
CA ASP A 125 10.24 4.40 -18.49
C ASP A 125 10.86 3.22 -17.75
N LEU A 126 10.54 3.05 -16.46
CA LEU A 126 11.02 1.93 -15.66
C LEU A 126 10.59 0.58 -16.26
N ALA A 127 9.32 0.42 -16.62
CA ALA A 127 8.80 -0.82 -17.21
C ALA A 127 9.53 -1.19 -18.52
N PHE A 128 9.78 -0.21 -19.39
CA PHE A 128 10.50 -0.43 -20.65
C PHE A 128 12.01 -0.63 -20.46
N ASP A 129 12.62 0.05 -19.50
CA ASP A 129 14.04 -0.11 -19.23
C ASP A 129 14.34 -1.51 -18.67
N ILE A 130 13.44 -2.08 -17.85
CA ILE A 130 13.54 -3.48 -17.41
C ILE A 130 13.65 -4.43 -18.62
N TRP A 131 12.80 -4.27 -19.64
CA TRP A 131 12.90 -5.05 -20.87
C TRP A 131 14.22 -4.79 -21.61
N ALA A 132 14.59 -3.52 -21.77
CA ALA A 132 15.78 -3.10 -22.50
C ALA A 132 17.08 -3.64 -21.88
N LYS A 133 17.15 -3.77 -20.55
CA LYS A 133 18.27 -4.39 -19.84
C LYS A 133 18.22 -5.92 -19.86
N ALA A 134 17.04 -6.51 -19.74
CA ALA A 134 16.88 -7.97 -19.75
C ALA A 134 17.22 -8.59 -21.12
N LEU A 135 16.82 -7.95 -22.23
CA LEU A 135 17.02 -8.45 -23.59
C LEU A 135 18.49 -8.81 -23.92
N PRO A 136 19.48 -7.90 -23.81
CA PRO A 136 20.87 -8.23 -24.10
C PRO A 136 21.45 -9.26 -23.12
N ARG A 137 21.04 -9.24 -21.85
CA ARG A 137 21.47 -10.22 -20.84
C ARG A 137 21.01 -11.63 -21.18
N ILE A 138 19.73 -11.80 -21.52
CA ILE A 138 19.19 -13.10 -21.93
C ILE A 138 19.90 -13.60 -23.19
N ARG A 139 20.15 -12.73 -24.18
CA ARG A 139 20.86 -13.11 -25.40
C ARG A 139 22.31 -13.53 -25.16
N ALA A 140 22.95 -12.99 -24.13
CA ALA A 140 24.35 -13.29 -23.79
C ALA A 140 24.49 -14.51 -22.86
N GLU A 141 23.59 -14.67 -21.89
CA GLU A 141 23.77 -15.60 -20.76
C GLU A 141 22.89 -16.86 -20.86
N VAL A 142 21.75 -16.80 -21.57
CA VAL A 142 20.82 -17.93 -21.70
C VAL A 142 21.13 -18.71 -22.97
N ALA A 143 21.09 -20.05 -22.87
CA ALA A 143 21.27 -20.96 -23.99
C ALA A 143 20.32 -20.62 -25.15
N GLN A 144 20.83 -20.63 -26.38
CA GLN A 144 20.14 -20.11 -27.58
C GLN A 144 18.73 -20.70 -27.78
N ASP A 145 18.56 -21.99 -27.52
CA ASP A 145 17.29 -22.73 -27.63
C ASP A 145 16.23 -22.31 -26.59
N LYS A 146 16.65 -21.61 -25.52
CA LYS A 146 15.79 -21.15 -24.42
C LYS A 146 15.59 -19.63 -24.39
N GLN A 147 16.28 -18.88 -25.25
CA GLN A 147 16.24 -17.42 -25.26
C GLN A 147 14.82 -16.91 -25.52
N ASP A 148 14.12 -17.44 -26.52
CA ASP A 148 12.77 -16.98 -26.87
C ASP A 148 11.78 -17.20 -25.72
N VAL A 149 11.87 -18.34 -25.03
CA VAL A 149 11.03 -18.63 -23.85
C VAL A 149 11.32 -17.65 -22.71
N ALA A 150 12.60 -17.39 -22.42
CA ALA A 150 12.99 -16.43 -21.39
C ALA A 150 12.54 -15.00 -21.74
N LEU A 151 12.63 -14.60 -23.01
CA LEU A 151 12.14 -13.31 -23.48
C LEU A 151 10.62 -13.21 -23.37
N GLN A 152 9.86 -14.24 -23.73
CA GLN A 152 8.40 -14.24 -23.55
C GLN A 152 8.00 -14.12 -22.07
N ARG A 153 8.75 -14.73 -21.15
CA ARG A 153 8.57 -14.57 -19.70
C ARG A 153 8.75 -13.12 -19.24
N VAL A 154 9.79 -12.44 -19.72
CA VAL A 154 10.01 -11.02 -19.39
C VAL A 154 8.93 -10.13 -20.02
N ARG A 155 8.48 -10.44 -21.25
CA ARG A 155 7.34 -9.72 -21.85
C ARG A 155 6.09 -9.84 -20.99
N ALA A 156 5.76 -11.05 -20.54
CA ALA A 156 4.62 -11.28 -19.64
C ALA A 156 4.73 -10.43 -18.37
N TYR A 157 5.92 -10.39 -17.75
CA TYR A 157 6.18 -9.55 -16.59
C TYR A 157 5.96 -8.06 -16.87
N VAL A 158 6.49 -7.52 -17.97
CA VAL A 158 6.34 -6.09 -18.31
C VAL A 158 4.88 -5.73 -18.60
N LEU A 159 4.12 -6.60 -19.28
CA LEU A 159 2.69 -6.38 -19.48
C LEU A 159 1.91 -6.38 -18.16
N GLY A 160 2.24 -7.29 -17.24
CA GLY A 160 1.71 -7.28 -15.88
C GLY A 160 2.05 -5.98 -15.13
N HIS A 161 3.29 -5.51 -15.24
CA HIS A 161 3.77 -4.26 -14.65
C HIS A 161 2.99 -3.04 -15.15
N LEU A 162 2.72 -2.97 -16.45
CA LEU A 162 1.90 -1.89 -17.02
C LEU A 162 0.42 -1.98 -16.59
N CYS A 163 -0.11 -3.19 -16.36
CA CYS A 163 -1.43 -3.36 -15.77
C CYS A 163 -1.48 -2.87 -14.31
N HIS A 164 -0.41 -3.05 -13.55
CA HIS A 164 -0.28 -2.46 -12.21
C HIS A 164 -0.30 -0.94 -12.29
N VAL A 165 0.54 -0.35 -13.17
CA VAL A 165 0.55 1.11 -13.40
C VAL A 165 -0.88 1.58 -13.66
N ALA A 166 -1.59 1.00 -14.64
CA ALA A 166 -2.98 1.36 -14.94
C ALA A 166 -3.92 1.21 -13.72
N GLY A 167 -3.70 0.20 -12.88
CA GLY A 167 -4.41 0.00 -11.61
C GLY A 167 -4.27 1.19 -10.68
N ASP A 168 -3.04 1.62 -10.40
CA ASP A 168 -2.73 2.74 -9.51
C ASP A 168 -3.22 4.07 -10.08
N LEU A 169 -3.05 4.30 -11.39
CA LEU A 169 -3.49 5.55 -12.03
C LEU A 169 -4.98 5.83 -11.79
N VAL A 170 -5.78 4.77 -11.69
CA VAL A 170 -7.23 4.81 -11.56
C VAL A 170 -7.69 4.59 -10.11
N SER A 171 -7.01 3.74 -9.34
CA SER A 171 -7.45 3.28 -8.02
C SER A 171 -7.00 4.20 -6.89
N HIS A 172 -5.76 4.67 -6.89
CA HIS A 172 -5.22 5.46 -5.78
C HIS A 172 -5.99 6.76 -5.50
N PRO A 173 -6.49 7.50 -6.51
CA PRO A 173 -7.37 8.64 -6.26
C PRO A 173 -8.64 8.31 -5.47
N PHE A 174 -9.16 7.08 -5.59
CA PHE A 174 -10.32 6.59 -4.84
C PHE A 174 -9.94 6.13 -3.44
N ILE A 175 -8.83 5.39 -3.31
CA ILE A 175 -8.33 4.94 -1.99
C ILE A 175 -7.94 6.14 -1.12
N ALA A 176 -7.37 7.20 -1.71
CA ALA A 176 -7.09 8.45 -1.03
C ALA A 176 -8.36 9.09 -0.45
N ASP A 177 -9.50 9.01 -1.13
CA ASP A 177 -10.78 9.49 -0.59
C ASP A 177 -11.18 8.69 0.65
N ILE A 178 -11.12 7.36 0.60
CA ILE A 178 -11.44 6.48 1.75
C ILE A 178 -10.53 6.77 2.94
N GLU A 179 -9.21 6.86 2.71
CA GLU A 179 -8.22 7.13 3.75
C GLU A 179 -8.44 8.50 4.41
N TRP A 180 -8.92 9.48 3.66
CA TRP A 180 -9.09 10.84 4.15
C TRP A 180 -10.44 11.11 4.81
N HIS A 181 -11.39 10.19 4.71
CA HIS A 181 -12.60 10.24 5.53
C HIS A 181 -12.25 10.12 7.02
N LEU A 182 -12.84 10.99 7.83
CA LEU A 182 -12.70 10.94 9.28
C LEU A 182 -13.51 9.78 9.86
N GLY A 183 -13.17 9.38 11.08
CA GLY A 183 -13.99 8.45 11.87
C GLY A 183 -15.27 9.13 12.35
N THR A 184 -16.30 8.32 12.55
CA THR A 184 -17.60 8.68 13.11
C THR A 184 -17.87 7.86 14.38
N ASP A 185 -18.96 8.16 15.09
CA ASP A 185 -19.36 7.41 16.30
C ASP A 185 -19.55 5.90 16.03
N ALA A 186 -19.83 5.51 14.78
CA ALA A 186 -20.08 4.13 14.38
C ALA A 186 -18.87 3.46 13.71
N ARG A 187 -17.81 4.21 13.35
CA ARG A 187 -16.71 3.71 12.51
C ARG A 187 -15.41 4.45 12.79
N GLU A 188 -14.34 3.71 13.05
CA GLU A 188 -12.99 4.29 13.13
C GLU A 188 -12.49 4.79 11.77
N LYS A 189 -11.61 5.78 11.79
CA LYS A 189 -10.92 6.23 10.57
C LYS A 189 -10.14 5.06 9.96
N LEU A 190 -10.38 4.80 8.68
CA LEU A 190 -9.68 3.74 7.94
C LEU A 190 -8.30 4.23 7.48
N SER A 191 -7.31 3.36 7.57
CA SER A 191 -6.01 3.60 6.93
C SER A 191 -6.03 3.19 5.46
N HIS A 192 -5.04 3.65 4.69
CA HIS A 192 -4.82 3.24 3.30
C HIS A 192 -4.88 1.71 3.13
N ALA A 193 -4.17 0.98 3.99
CA ALA A 193 -4.11 -0.47 3.96
C ALA A 193 -5.45 -1.16 4.29
N ASP A 194 -6.32 -0.53 5.08
CA ASP A 194 -7.64 -1.09 5.39
C ASP A 194 -8.58 -0.95 4.18
N GLY A 195 -8.43 0.15 3.41
CA GLY A 195 -9.11 0.34 2.12
C GLY A 195 -8.69 -0.71 1.09
N GLU A 196 -7.39 -0.85 0.85
CA GLU A 196 -6.82 -1.88 -0.05
C GLU A 196 -7.27 -3.30 0.33
N GLY A 197 -7.18 -3.65 1.62
CA GLY A 197 -7.56 -4.98 2.08
C GLY A 197 -9.05 -5.28 1.90
N SER A 198 -9.91 -4.27 2.07
CA SER A 198 -11.34 -4.38 1.79
C SER A 198 -11.63 -4.58 0.30
N HIS A 199 -10.90 -3.88 -0.58
CA HIS A 199 -11.03 -4.06 -2.04
C HIS A 199 -10.54 -5.42 -2.50
N ASP A 200 -9.50 -5.98 -1.88
CA ASP A 200 -9.04 -7.34 -2.15
C ASP A 200 -10.09 -8.40 -1.80
N ALA A 201 -10.70 -8.29 -0.62
CA ALA A 201 -11.81 -9.16 -0.21
C ALA A 201 -12.99 -9.06 -1.20
N ALA A 202 -13.32 -7.84 -1.65
CA ALA A 202 -14.39 -7.65 -2.61
C ALA A 202 -14.04 -8.17 -4.02
N SER A 203 -12.77 -8.07 -4.44
CA SER A 203 -12.26 -8.67 -5.67
C SER A 203 -12.36 -10.21 -5.63
N ALA A 204 -11.98 -10.82 -4.51
CA ALA A 204 -12.16 -12.27 -4.28
C ALA A 204 -13.61 -12.71 -4.50
N GLN A 205 -14.56 -11.95 -3.96
CA GLN A 205 -15.98 -12.29 -4.06
C GLN A 205 -16.57 -12.03 -5.45
N ARG A 206 -16.32 -10.84 -6.02
CA ARG A 206 -17.05 -10.38 -7.22
C ARG A 206 -16.34 -10.67 -8.53
N VAL A 207 -15.01 -10.78 -8.53
CA VAL A 207 -14.21 -11.05 -9.74
C VAL A 207 -13.81 -12.52 -9.78
N PHE A 208 -13.29 -13.05 -8.68
CA PHE A 208 -12.83 -14.44 -8.62
C PHE A 208 -13.95 -15.43 -8.23
N GLY A 209 -15.13 -14.95 -7.83
CA GLY A 209 -16.30 -15.77 -7.54
C GLY A 209 -16.21 -16.60 -6.26
N ARG A 210 -15.48 -16.13 -5.24
CA ARG A 210 -15.20 -16.86 -3.99
C ARG A 210 -16.07 -16.40 -2.83
N GLY A 211 -16.13 -17.21 -1.76
CA GLY A 211 -16.76 -16.79 -0.49
C GLY A 211 -15.94 -15.75 0.28
N GLY A 212 -14.61 -15.87 0.23
CA GLY A 212 -13.64 -14.97 0.83
C GLY A 212 -12.30 -14.97 0.10
N LEU A 213 -11.36 -14.19 0.61
CA LEU A 213 -10.02 -14.02 0.03
C LEU A 213 -9.23 -15.33 -0.01
N ARG A 214 -9.46 -16.19 1.00
CA ARG A 214 -8.65 -17.40 1.27
C ARG A 214 -9.42 -18.72 1.07
N ASP A 215 -10.60 -18.66 0.46
CA ASP A 215 -11.44 -19.84 0.24
C ASP A 215 -10.97 -20.68 -0.97
N GLY A 216 -10.28 -21.79 -0.69
CA GLY A 216 -9.79 -22.75 -1.68
C GLY A 216 -8.65 -22.34 -2.64
N PRO A 217 -7.85 -21.28 -2.44
CA PRO A 217 -6.81 -20.91 -3.40
C PRO A 217 -5.45 -21.56 -3.08
N ASP A 218 -4.73 -21.91 -4.14
CA ASP A 218 -3.28 -22.06 -4.16
C ASP A 218 -2.67 -20.77 -4.77
N TRP A 219 -2.86 -19.64 -4.07
CA TRP A 219 -2.27 -18.35 -4.44
C TRP A 219 -0.77 -18.50 -4.62
N GLU A 220 -0.03 -19.16 -3.72
CA GLU A 220 1.42 -19.37 -3.92
C GLU A 220 1.73 -20.05 -5.27
N GLY A 221 0.92 -21.02 -5.69
CA GLY A 221 1.05 -21.72 -6.97
C GLY A 221 0.82 -20.84 -8.20
N ALA A 222 0.07 -19.74 -8.08
CA ALA A 222 -0.12 -18.76 -9.16
C ALA A 222 1.12 -17.86 -9.40
N TRP A 223 2.12 -17.94 -8.51
CA TRP A 223 3.32 -17.10 -8.54
C TRP A 223 4.57 -17.90 -8.94
N PRO A 224 5.50 -17.32 -9.71
CA PRO A 224 6.64 -18.06 -10.22
C PRO A 224 7.69 -18.32 -9.13
N LYS A 225 8.32 -19.48 -9.14
CA LYS A 225 9.40 -19.84 -8.23
C LYS A 225 10.70 -19.08 -8.59
N PRO A 226 11.30 -18.32 -7.65
CA PRO A 226 12.61 -17.72 -7.86
C PRO A 226 13.67 -18.79 -8.18
N GLY A 227 14.56 -18.51 -9.13
CA GLY A 227 15.68 -19.41 -9.50
C GLY A 227 15.30 -20.64 -10.34
N ASP A 228 14.00 -20.86 -10.61
CA ASP A 228 13.51 -21.95 -11.46
C ASP A 228 12.65 -21.39 -12.61
N GLU A 229 11.59 -20.66 -12.26
CA GLU A 229 10.62 -20.13 -13.21
C GLU A 229 10.94 -18.68 -13.60
N VAL A 230 11.44 -17.88 -12.67
CA VAL A 230 11.87 -16.48 -12.91
C VAL A 230 13.28 -16.47 -13.52
N PRO A 231 13.51 -15.87 -14.70
CA PRO A 231 14.85 -15.68 -15.23
C PRO A 231 15.69 -14.80 -14.29
N ASP A 232 16.89 -15.23 -13.90
CA ASP A 232 17.77 -14.45 -13.00
C ASP A 232 18.11 -13.07 -13.59
N GLN A 233 18.21 -12.99 -14.92
CA GLN A 233 18.45 -11.75 -15.66
C GLN A 233 17.38 -10.67 -15.39
N LEU A 234 16.16 -11.06 -15.00
CA LEU A 234 15.09 -10.12 -14.70
C LEU A 234 15.39 -9.26 -13.47
N PHE A 235 15.93 -9.85 -12.40
CA PHE A 235 16.24 -9.11 -11.17
C PHE A 235 17.41 -8.14 -11.39
N ALA A 236 18.46 -8.59 -12.08
CA ALA A 236 19.57 -7.73 -12.46
C ALA A 236 19.12 -6.58 -13.36
N ALA A 237 18.28 -6.87 -14.36
CA ALA A 237 17.70 -5.87 -15.24
C ALA A 237 16.85 -4.84 -14.49
N TYR A 238 16.10 -5.26 -13.47
CA TYR A 238 15.32 -4.34 -12.64
C TYR A 238 16.23 -3.39 -11.85
N THR A 239 17.23 -3.92 -11.15
CA THR A 239 18.18 -3.06 -10.40
C THR A 239 18.91 -2.07 -11.30
N GLU A 240 19.31 -2.47 -12.51
CA GLU A 240 19.93 -1.58 -13.50
C GLU A 240 18.97 -0.54 -14.08
N ALA A 241 17.70 -0.91 -14.25
CA ALA A 241 16.66 0.00 -14.70
C ALA A 241 16.39 1.09 -13.65
N LEU A 242 16.37 0.74 -12.37
CA LEU A 242 16.25 1.70 -11.28
C LEU A 242 17.42 2.70 -11.25
N GLU A 243 18.63 2.24 -11.52
CA GLU A 243 19.79 3.13 -11.65
C GLU A 243 19.68 4.03 -12.89
N THR A 244 19.30 3.47 -14.05
CA THR A 244 19.21 4.22 -15.30
C THR A 244 18.11 5.29 -15.24
N VAL A 245 16.95 4.95 -14.67
CA VAL A 245 15.76 5.80 -14.69
C VAL A 245 15.71 6.76 -13.50
N LEU A 246 16.13 6.32 -12.31
CA LEU A 246 15.99 7.09 -11.07
C LEU A 246 17.33 7.44 -10.43
N SER A 247 18.47 7.02 -10.98
CA SER A 247 19.79 7.15 -10.34
C SER A 247 19.81 6.62 -8.90
N ALA A 248 19.04 5.55 -8.66
CA ALA A 248 18.69 5.06 -7.32
C ALA A 248 19.91 4.68 -6.46
N GLN A 249 21.06 4.35 -7.05
CA GLN A 249 22.29 4.03 -6.33
C GLN A 249 23.26 5.21 -6.31
N SER A 250 23.56 5.79 -7.47
CA SER A 250 24.62 6.81 -7.59
C SER A 250 24.22 8.19 -7.08
N ASN A 251 22.96 8.59 -7.28
CA ASN A 251 22.46 9.90 -6.91
C ASN A 251 20.93 9.86 -6.69
N ARG A 252 20.49 9.09 -5.68
CA ARG A 252 19.07 8.90 -5.43
C ARG A 252 18.31 10.23 -5.27
N PRO A 253 17.03 10.29 -5.67
CA PRO A 253 16.18 11.42 -5.33
C PRO A 253 16.13 11.60 -3.82
N LYS A 254 16.20 12.86 -3.38
CA LYS A 254 16.19 13.25 -1.97
C LYS A 254 14.81 13.74 -1.54
N GLY A 255 14.44 13.51 -0.29
CA GLY A 255 13.30 14.19 0.33
C GLY A 255 13.65 15.59 0.84
N LEU A 256 12.77 16.15 1.66
CA LEU A 256 13.05 17.35 2.45
C LEU A 256 14.16 17.08 3.50
N ALA A 257 14.82 18.11 4.01
CA ALA A 257 15.97 17.93 4.90
C ALA A 257 15.62 17.16 6.19
N ASP A 258 14.41 17.38 6.73
CA ASP A 258 13.90 16.61 7.87
C ASP A 258 13.73 15.13 7.52
N PHE A 259 13.14 14.84 6.37
CA PHE A 259 13.03 13.47 5.88
C PHE A 259 14.40 12.83 5.68
N GLU A 260 15.34 13.53 5.04
CA GLU A 260 16.69 13.02 4.78
C GLU A 260 17.47 12.73 6.06
N ARG A 261 17.35 13.62 7.05
CA ARG A 261 17.93 13.42 8.38
C ARG A 261 17.34 12.20 9.08
N ILE A 262 16.02 12.02 8.99
CA ILE A 262 15.35 10.82 9.51
C ILE A 262 15.83 9.59 8.75
N LEU A 263 15.75 9.57 7.42
CA LEU A 263 16.15 8.45 6.59
C LEU A 263 17.59 8.04 6.85
N GLN A 264 18.54 8.98 6.91
CA GLN A 264 19.94 8.69 7.24
C GLN A 264 20.09 8.04 8.62
N SER A 265 19.32 8.49 9.61
CA SER A 265 19.31 7.88 10.95
C SER A 265 18.74 6.45 10.97
N LEU A 266 18.00 6.04 9.92
CA LEU A 266 17.47 4.69 9.74
C LEU A 266 18.43 3.73 9.06
N GLU A 267 19.59 4.20 8.57
CA GLU A 267 20.57 3.40 7.82
C GLU A 267 19.90 2.65 6.65
N PRO A 268 19.40 3.37 5.62
CA PRO A 268 18.61 2.75 4.57
C PRO A 268 19.46 1.73 3.80
N PRO A 269 18.85 0.65 3.31
CA PRO A 269 19.59 -0.43 2.67
C PRO A 269 20.22 -0.03 1.35
N VAL A 270 21.34 -0.68 1.03
CA VAL A 270 21.99 -0.59 -0.28
C VAL A 270 21.15 -1.35 -1.31
N LEU A 271 20.95 -0.74 -2.47
CA LEU A 271 20.24 -1.33 -3.59
C LEU A 271 21.20 -2.21 -4.42
N ASP A 272 20.93 -3.51 -4.45
CA ASP A 272 21.59 -4.52 -5.29
C ASP A 272 20.55 -5.42 -6.01
N ASP A 273 20.99 -6.34 -6.87
CA ASP A 273 20.10 -7.31 -7.54
C ASP A 273 19.37 -8.21 -6.53
N GLY A 274 20.08 -8.56 -5.48
CA GLY A 274 19.55 -9.28 -4.36
C GLY A 274 18.42 -8.55 -3.63
N PHE A 275 18.45 -7.21 -3.55
CA PHE A 275 17.46 -6.41 -2.85
C PHE A 275 16.08 -6.64 -3.45
N ILE A 276 15.97 -6.57 -4.78
CA ILE A 276 14.72 -6.83 -5.50
C ILE A 276 14.31 -8.30 -5.37
N LYS A 277 15.28 -9.23 -5.47
CA LYS A 277 15.01 -10.66 -5.29
C LYS A 277 14.45 -10.98 -3.89
N ASP A 278 14.98 -10.38 -2.83
CA ASP A 278 14.49 -10.52 -1.46
C ASP A 278 13.08 -9.95 -1.29
N GLY A 279 12.78 -8.82 -1.94
CA GLY A 279 11.42 -8.27 -1.94
C GLY A 279 10.43 -9.23 -2.57
N TYR A 280 10.79 -9.82 -3.71
CA TYR A 280 9.96 -10.83 -4.36
C TYR A 280 9.81 -12.10 -3.53
N GLU A 281 10.90 -12.61 -2.95
CA GLU A 281 10.88 -13.80 -2.07
C GLU A 281 10.04 -13.57 -0.82
N THR A 282 10.13 -12.37 -0.21
CA THR A 282 9.34 -11.96 0.95
C THR A 282 7.86 -11.85 0.60
N LEU A 283 7.53 -11.24 -0.55
CA LEU A 283 6.14 -11.16 -1.05
C LEU A 283 5.56 -12.57 -1.27
N LYS A 284 6.25 -13.43 -2.03
CA LYS A 284 5.75 -14.78 -2.35
C LYS A 284 5.72 -15.71 -1.14
N SER A 285 6.88 -15.94 -0.52
CA SER A 285 7.04 -16.96 0.52
C SER A 285 6.56 -16.49 1.89
N GLY A 286 6.61 -15.18 2.14
CA GLY A 286 6.13 -14.58 3.38
C GLY A 286 4.67 -14.18 3.31
N ILE A 287 4.31 -13.27 2.41
CA ILE A 287 2.98 -12.66 2.40
C ILE A 287 1.96 -13.56 1.71
N ILE A 288 2.20 -13.99 0.48
CA ILE A 288 1.22 -14.77 -0.28
C ILE A 288 0.96 -16.11 0.41
N ARG A 289 2.03 -16.86 0.70
CA ARG A 289 1.94 -18.18 1.36
C ARG A 289 1.29 -18.16 2.75
N HIS A 290 1.55 -17.13 3.56
CA HIS A 290 1.03 -17.10 4.94
C HIS A 290 -0.24 -16.29 5.11
N VAL A 291 -0.42 -15.25 4.30
CA VAL A 291 -1.52 -14.31 4.44
C VAL A 291 -2.61 -14.52 3.40
N TYR A 292 -2.33 -15.01 2.19
CA TYR A 292 -3.36 -15.26 1.17
C TYR A 292 -3.78 -16.73 1.10
N ASP A 293 -2.85 -17.69 1.26
CA ASP A 293 -3.19 -19.12 1.14
C ASP A 293 -3.81 -19.75 2.38
N ARG A 294 -3.47 -19.25 3.57
CA ARG A 294 -3.88 -19.89 4.82
C ARG A 294 -5.21 -19.35 5.29
N GLY A 295 -6.27 -20.14 5.13
CA GLY A 295 -7.54 -19.93 5.85
C GLY A 295 -7.39 -20.13 7.37
N ALA A 296 -8.51 -20.05 8.10
CA ALA A 296 -8.52 -20.16 9.56
C ALA A 296 -7.81 -21.43 10.12
N PRO A 297 -7.93 -22.63 9.52
CA PRO A 297 -7.18 -23.81 9.98
C PRO A 297 -5.66 -23.67 9.82
N GLY A 298 -5.21 -23.02 8.75
CA GLY A 298 -3.78 -22.75 8.53
C GLY A 298 -3.20 -21.76 9.55
N TRP A 299 -3.99 -20.75 9.94
CA TRP A 299 -3.64 -19.85 11.04
C TRP A 299 -3.69 -20.54 12.40
N ALA A 300 -4.65 -21.43 12.64
CA ALA A 300 -4.68 -22.24 13.84
C ALA A 300 -3.43 -23.13 13.94
N LEU A 301 -3.01 -23.77 12.83
CA LEU A 301 -1.77 -24.53 12.77
C LEU A 301 -0.55 -23.63 13.04
N LEU A 302 -0.50 -22.43 12.44
CA LEU A 302 0.55 -21.45 12.70
C LEU A 302 0.61 -21.02 14.17
N LEU A 303 -0.54 -20.94 14.86
CA LEU A 303 -0.64 -20.57 16.29
C LEU A 303 -0.45 -21.74 17.25
N THR A 304 -0.47 -22.98 16.76
CA THR A 304 -0.37 -24.20 17.60
C THR A 304 0.86 -24.19 18.51
N PRO A 305 2.08 -23.84 18.03
CA PRO A 305 3.26 -23.81 18.89
C PRO A 305 3.09 -22.86 20.08
N ALA A 306 2.43 -21.71 19.92
CA ALA A 306 2.17 -20.79 21.03
C ALA A 306 1.04 -21.26 21.95
N MET A 307 -0.05 -21.81 21.39
CA MET A 307 -1.26 -22.13 22.15
C MET A 307 -1.17 -23.46 22.90
N LEU A 308 -0.44 -24.45 22.38
CA LEU A 308 -0.34 -25.77 23.01
C LEU A 308 0.26 -25.69 24.43
N PRO A 309 1.38 -24.97 24.69
CA PRO A 309 1.88 -24.77 26.03
C PRO A 309 0.87 -24.10 26.98
N ILE A 310 0.12 -23.10 26.49
CA ILE A 310 -0.90 -22.37 27.27
C ILE A 310 -2.04 -23.31 27.67
N ILE A 311 -2.54 -24.11 26.72
CA ILE A 311 -3.62 -25.08 26.97
C ILE A 311 -3.15 -26.19 27.90
N ALA A 312 -1.90 -26.63 27.77
CA ALA A 312 -1.33 -27.73 28.52
C ALA A 312 -0.94 -27.37 29.97
N LEU A 313 -0.98 -26.09 30.38
CA LEU A 313 -0.51 -25.61 31.69
C LEU A 313 -1.01 -26.45 32.89
N PRO A 314 -2.32 -26.76 33.04
CA PRO A 314 -2.79 -27.57 34.17
C PRO A 314 -2.19 -28.98 34.20
N PHE A 315 -2.01 -29.60 33.03
CA PHE A 315 -1.54 -30.98 32.90
C PHE A 315 -0.03 -31.08 33.06
N LEU A 316 0.72 -30.11 32.51
CA LEU A 316 2.16 -30.03 32.68
C LEU A 316 2.53 -29.81 34.15
N ALA A 317 1.71 -29.08 34.89
CA ALA A 317 1.96 -28.91 36.31
C ALA A 317 1.70 -30.19 37.14
N LEU A 318 0.74 -31.04 36.76
CA LEU A 318 0.58 -32.38 37.37
C LEU A 318 1.78 -33.29 37.12
N ALA A 319 2.48 -33.10 35.99
CA ALA A 319 3.64 -33.90 35.63
C ALA A 319 4.88 -33.55 36.47
N LEU A 320 4.90 -32.39 37.11
CA LEU A 320 6.04 -31.90 37.90
C LEU A 320 5.89 -32.30 39.39
N PRO A 321 6.86 -33.03 39.98
CA PRO A 321 6.74 -33.57 41.33
C PRO A 321 6.49 -32.52 42.43
N GLY A 322 7.10 -31.33 42.32
CA GLY A 322 6.92 -30.21 43.23
C GLY A 322 5.75 -29.28 42.86
N LEU A 323 5.03 -29.55 41.77
CA LEU A 323 3.77 -28.86 41.43
C LEU A 323 2.54 -29.73 41.55
N ARG A 324 2.65 -30.92 42.16
CA ARG A 324 1.48 -31.65 42.67
C ARG A 324 0.88 -30.79 43.79
N PHE A 325 -0.08 -29.95 43.44
CA PHE A 325 -0.29 -28.66 44.10
C PHE A 325 -0.65 -28.73 45.60
N LEU A 326 0.00 -27.83 46.33
CA LEU A 326 -0.06 -27.24 47.69
C LEU A 326 -1.16 -27.66 48.68
N PRO A 327 -0.76 -27.98 49.92
CA PRO A 327 -0.39 -26.97 50.92
C PRO A 327 1.10 -27.00 51.17
N LEU A 328 1.61 -25.85 51.60
CA LEU A 328 2.98 -25.68 52.05
C LEU A 328 3.24 -26.67 53.20
N ASN A 329 3.95 -27.77 52.91
CA ASN A 329 4.49 -28.63 53.96
C ASN A 329 5.40 -27.78 54.85
N SER A 330 5.37 -28.01 56.16
CA SER A 330 6.11 -27.24 57.17
C SER A 330 7.65 -27.34 57.08
N ASN A 331 8.19 -27.97 56.02
CA ASN A 331 9.62 -28.11 55.78
C ASN A 331 10.08 -27.06 54.75
N GLU A 332 11.01 -26.19 55.14
CA GLU A 332 11.49 -25.06 54.31
C GLU A 332 12.08 -25.52 52.96
N ALA A 333 12.76 -26.67 52.93
CA ALA A 333 13.38 -27.22 51.72
C ALA A 333 12.35 -27.68 50.67
N ASP A 334 11.21 -28.24 51.11
CA ASP A 334 10.14 -28.66 50.21
C ASP A 334 9.38 -27.44 49.67
N THR A 335 9.20 -26.41 50.51
CA THR A 335 8.56 -25.14 50.13
C THR A 335 9.39 -24.39 49.08
N GLU A 336 10.71 -24.26 49.27
CA GLU A 336 11.61 -23.64 48.28
C GLU A 336 11.48 -24.32 46.92
N ARG A 337 11.50 -25.66 46.90
CA ARG A 337 11.43 -26.44 45.67
C ARG A 337 10.11 -26.26 44.94
N GLN A 338 9.00 -26.27 45.66
CA GLN A 338 7.67 -26.04 45.09
C GLN A 338 7.57 -24.66 44.43
N VAL A 339 8.09 -23.62 45.10
CA VAL A 339 8.13 -22.25 44.57
C VAL A 339 9.04 -22.16 43.34
N PHE A 340 10.20 -22.82 43.35
CA PHE A 340 11.08 -22.89 42.19
C PHE A 340 10.39 -23.55 40.99
N GLU A 341 9.84 -24.75 41.16
CA GLU A 341 9.20 -25.48 40.05
C GLU A 341 8.00 -24.71 39.52
N MET A 342 7.23 -24.07 40.41
CA MET A 342 6.11 -23.19 40.06
C MET A 342 6.54 -22.07 39.11
N ILE A 343 7.59 -21.34 39.46
CA ILE A 343 8.05 -20.19 38.68
C ILE A 343 8.79 -20.63 37.41
N ALA A 344 9.62 -21.67 37.48
CA ALA A 344 10.34 -22.18 36.31
C ALA A 344 9.38 -22.80 35.27
N HIS A 345 8.31 -23.44 35.73
CA HIS A 345 7.24 -23.93 34.86
C HIS A 345 6.53 -22.81 34.10
N ALA A 346 6.55 -21.57 34.59
CA ALA A 346 6.00 -20.43 33.87
C ALA A 346 6.86 -19.97 32.67
N ILE A 347 8.14 -20.31 32.67
CA ILE A 347 9.16 -19.77 31.74
C ILE A 347 9.42 -20.72 30.56
N TYR A 348 9.50 -22.01 30.83
CA TYR A 348 10.04 -23.00 29.88
C TYR A 348 9.07 -23.66 28.89
N PRO A 349 7.74 -23.78 29.14
CA PRO A 349 6.85 -24.51 28.25
C PRO A 349 6.80 -23.99 26.81
N ALA A 350 7.08 -22.71 26.59
CA ALA A 350 7.02 -22.10 25.25
C ALA A 350 8.38 -21.78 24.63
N THR A 351 9.49 -22.22 25.23
CA THR A 351 10.82 -21.97 24.67
C THR A 351 10.96 -22.58 23.26
N LEU A 352 10.41 -23.77 23.03
CA LEU A 352 10.37 -24.40 21.71
C LEU A 352 9.53 -23.58 20.71
N SER A 353 8.43 -23.01 21.16
CA SER A 353 7.58 -22.11 20.36
C SER A 353 8.39 -20.92 19.85
N GLY A 354 9.21 -20.31 20.71
CA GLY A 354 10.11 -19.23 20.33
C GLY A 354 11.08 -19.63 19.21
N VAL A 355 11.70 -20.81 19.29
CA VAL A 355 12.57 -21.34 18.21
C VAL A 355 11.80 -21.49 16.91
N ILE A 356 10.59 -22.04 16.95
CA ILE A 356 9.75 -22.24 15.76
C ILE A 356 9.38 -20.90 15.11
N TYR A 357 8.89 -19.92 15.88
CA TYR A 357 8.53 -18.61 15.33
C TYR A 357 9.74 -17.82 14.86
N GLN A 358 10.91 -17.97 15.49
CA GLN A 358 12.14 -17.37 15.01
C GLN A 358 12.57 -17.96 13.67
N ALA A 359 12.47 -19.29 13.50
CA ALA A 359 12.74 -19.95 12.23
C ALA A 359 11.76 -19.51 11.12
N ILE A 360 10.46 -19.36 11.45
CA ILE A 360 9.46 -18.81 10.53
C ILE A 360 9.82 -17.37 10.15
N SER A 361 10.15 -16.51 11.12
CA SER A 361 10.58 -15.13 10.84
C SER A 361 11.80 -15.07 9.93
N MET A 362 12.79 -15.94 10.15
CA MET A 362 13.99 -16.05 9.30
C MET A 362 13.67 -16.56 7.90
N SER A 363 12.63 -17.37 7.74
CA SER A 363 12.20 -17.85 6.42
C SER A 363 11.48 -16.77 5.60
N VAL A 364 10.96 -15.72 6.24
CA VAL A 364 10.30 -14.59 5.56
C VAL A 364 11.32 -13.63 4.98
N SER A 365 12.26 -13.14 5.80
CA SER A 365 13.40 -12.35 5.33
C SER A 365 14.50 -12.35 6.40
N MET A 366 15.75 -12.52 5.97
CA MET A 366 16.94 -12.33 6.82
C MET A 366 17.72 -11.06 6.48
N ARG A 367 17.43 -10.39 5.37
CA ARG A 367 18.24 -9.26 4.93
C ARG A 367 18.05 -8.04 5.82
N GLY A 368 19.11 -7.23 5.93
CA GLY A 368 19.16 -6.08 6.84
C GLY A 368 19.33 -6.43 8.33
N GLU A 369 18.74 -7.53 8.81
CA GLU A 369 18.70 -7.86 10.24
C GLU A 369 19.25 -9.27 10.59
N LYS A 370 19.97 -9.93 9.66
CA LYS A 370 20.53 -11.28 9.85
C LYS A 370 21.26 -11.47 11.18
N PRO A 371 22.19 -10.59 11.60
CA PRO A 371 22.90 -10.78 12.86
C PRO A 371 21.97 -10.81 14.07
N ARG A 372 20.93 -9.96 14.08
CA ARG A 372 19.95 -9.91 15.17
C ARG A 372 19.09 -11.16 15.21
N GLN A 373 18.59 -11.59 14.05
CA GLN A 373 17.79 -12.81 13.98
C GLN A 373 18.58 -14.06 14.38
N VAL A 374 19.84 -14.17 13.95
CA VAL A 374 20.74 -15.26 14.37
C VAL A 374 21.01 -15.17 15.87
N LEU A 375 21.27 -13.98 16.40
CA LEU A 375 21.48 -13.78 17.84
C LEU A 375 20.23 -14.16 18.66
N SER A 376 19.03 -13.77 18.20
CA SER A 376 17.76 -14.17 18.80
C SER A 376 17.55 -15.68 18.75
N LEU A 377 17.85 -16.33 17.62
CA LEU A 377 17.78 -17.79 17.49
C LEU A 377 18.77 -18.49 18.43
N VAL A 378 20.01 -18.02 18.49
CA VAL A 378 21.03 -18.56 19.41
C VAL A 378 20.58 -18.39 20.85
N SER A 379 20.02 -17.24 21.22
CA SER A 379 19.46 -17.00 22.56
C SER A 379 18.34 -18.00 22.90
N LEU A 380 17.42 -18.23 21.97
CA LEU A 380 16.35 -19.21 22.13
C LEU A 380 16.86 -20.65 22.26
N ILE A 381 17.87 -21.03 21.47
CA ILE A 381 18.52 -22.34 21.57
C ILE A 381 19.27 -22.49 22.91
N VAL A 382 20.00 -21.46 23.32
CA VAL A 382 20.67 -21.42 24.63
C VAL A 382 19.65 -21.52 25.76
N HIS A 383 18.48 -20.88 25.62
CA HIS A 383 17.38 -20.95 26.60
C HIS A 383 16.70 -22.33 26.63
N LEU A 384 16.72 -23.09 25.53
CA LEU A 384 16.21 -24.45 25.47
C LEU A 384 17.04 -25.41 26.34
N ILE A 385 18.34 -25.16 26.54
CA ILE A 385 19.20 -25.99 27.38
C ILE A 385 18.75 -25.98 28.85
N PRO A 386 18.61 -24.81 29.53
CA PRO A 386 17.99 -24.71 30.85
C PRO A 386 16.58 -25.29 30.90
N ALA A 387 15.76 -25.17 29.85
CA ALA A 387 14.43 -25.77 29.81
C ALA A 387 14.49 -27.30 29.96
N VAL A 388 15.37 -27.96 29.20
CA VAL A 388 15.59 -29.42 29.28
C VAL A 388 16.16 -29.80 30.64
N LEU A 389 17.16 -29.05 31.12
CA LEU A 389 17.79 -29.29 32.42
C LEU A 389 16.79 -29.13 33.57
N PHE A 390 15.86 -28.18 33.47
CA PHE A 390 14.76 -28.01 34.41
C PHE A 390 13.88 -29.26 34.49
N TYR A 391 13.46 -29.83 33.36
CA TYR A 391 12.64 -31.05 33.39
C TYR A 391 13.41 -32.27 33.92
N VAL A 392 14.71 -32.39 33.59
CA VAL A 392 15.58 -33.44 34.16
C VAL A 392 15.75 -33.28 35.67
N GLU A 393 16.03 -32.06 36.11
CA GLU A 393 16.21 -31.73 37.52
C GLU A 393 14.89 -31.85 38.30
N SER A 394 13.74 -31.58 37.68
CA SER A 394 12.40 -31.83 38.24
C SER A 394 12.19 -33.30 38.59
N GLY A 395 12.69 -34.21 37.76
CA GLY A 395 12.59 -35.66 38.01
C GLY A 395 13.65 -36.23 38.94
N ARG A 396 14.89 -35.70 38.92
CA ARG A 396 16.03 -36.26 39.68
C ARG A 396 16.33 -35.56 41.00
N GLN A 397 15.95 -34.29 41.13
CA GLN A 397 16.14 -33.46 42.32
C GLN A 397 17.58 -33.51 42.86
N ALA A 398 18.57 -33.42 41.96
CA ALA A 398 19.96 -33.66 42.29
C ALA A 398 20.74 -32.38 42.61
N TRP A 399 20.19 -31.20 42.30
CA TRP A 399 20.93 -29.94 42.35
C TRP A 399 20.62 -29.14 43.62
N PRO A 400 21.66 -28.54 44.25
CA PRO A 400 21.47 -27.65 45.39
C PRO A 400 20.72 -26.37 44.96
N PRO A 401 19.97 -25.70 45.87
CA PRO A 401 19.12 -24.57 45.54
C PRO A 401 19.85 -23.43 44.81
N GLU A 402 21.08 -23.11 45.22
CA GLU A 402 21.84 -22.00 44.64
C GLU A 402 22.13 -22.24 43.16
N VAL A 403 22.51 -23.46 42.80
CA VAL A 403 22.78 -23.87 41.41
C VAL A 403 21.49 -23.83 40.60
N ARG A 404 20.39 -24.32 41.18
CA ARG A 404 19.08 -24.38 40.53
C ARG A 404 18.53 -23.00 40.21
N TRP A 405 18.43 -22.12 41.21
CA TRP A 405 17.96 -20.74 41.02
C TRP A 405 18.87 -19.94 40.09
N THR A 406 20.18 -20.12 40.19
CA THR A 406 21.12 -19.37 39.35
C THR A 406 21.05 -19.82 37.89
N LEU A 407 21.18 -21.13 37.62
CA LEU A 407 21.29 -21.66 36.27
C LEU A 407 19.95 -21.79 35.55
N LEU A 408 18.89 -22.17 36.27
CA LEU A 408 17.59 -22.48 35.68
C LEU A 408 16.56 -21.36 35.86
N PHE A 409 16.92 -20.23 36.47
CA PHE A 409 16.01 -19.09 36.59
C PHE A 409 16.71 -17.75 36.35
N ALA A 410 17.69 -17.37 37.16
CA ALA A 410 18.31 -16.05 37.12
C ALA A 410 19.08 -15.79 35.81
N LEU A 411 19.93 -16.74 35.37
CA LEU A 411 20.69 -16.61 34.12
C LEU A 411 19.76 -16.53 32.88
N PRO A 412 18.77 -17.44 32.71
CA PRO A 412 17.76 -17.31 31.67
C PRO A 412 17.05 -15.96 31.65
N LEU A 413 16.57 -15.48 32.80
CA LEU A 413 15.91 -14.17 32.89
C LEU A 413 16.85 -13.01 32.58
N ALA A 414 18.12 -13.08 33.00
CA ALA A 414 19.11 -12.05 32.68
C ALA A 414 19.35 -11.96 31.17
N ILE A 415 19.50 -13.10 30.48
CA ILE A 415 19.64 -13.13 29.01
C ILE A 415 18.39 -12.54 28.35
N GLN A 416 17.20 -12.96 28.77
CA GLN A 416 15.95 -12.45 28.18
C GLN A 416 15.69 -10.97 28.52
N GLY A 417 16.15 -10.51 29.69
CA GLY A 417 16.14 -9.11 30.09
C GLY A 417 16.99 -8.23 29.17
N ILE A 418 18.14 -8.74 28.69
CA ILE A 418 18.97 -8.05 27.69
C ILE A 418 18.20 -7.90 26.36
N PHE A 419 17.56 -8.97 25.89
CA PHE A 419 16.74 -8.91 24.66
C PHE A 419 15.50 -8.03 24.81
N MET A 420 14.86 -8.04 25.97
CA MET A 420 13.79 -7.10 26.30
C MET A 420 14.33 -5.66 26.27
N GLY A 421 15.53 -5.42 26.79
CA GLY A 421 16.23 -4.15 26.69
C GLY A 421 16.44 -3.69 25.25
N PHE A 422 16.90 -4.59 24.36
CA PHE A 422 17.01 -4.29 22.92
C PHE A 422 15.65 -4.00 22.28
N THR A 423 14.63 -4.80 22.61
CA THR A 423 13.27 -4.63 22.11
C THR A 423 12.69 -3.28 22.53
N ILE A 424 12.81 -2.93 23.82
CA ILE A 424 12.37 -1.64 24.36
C ILE A 424 13.17 -0.53 23.71
N ALA A 425 14.49 -0.64 23.61
CA ALA A 425 15.33 0.37 22.97
C ALA A 425 14.87 0.62 21.52
N ASP A 426 14.59 -0.42 20.73
CA ASP A 426 14.04 -0.29 19.38
C ASP A 426 12.63 0.34 19.39
N LEU A 427 11.75 -0.09 20.31
CA LEU A 427 10.38 0.44 20.43
C LEU A 427 10.33 1.89 20.92
N THR A 428 11.26 2.33 21.77
CA THR A 428 11.27 3.65 22.40
C THR A 428 12.24 4.62 21.74
N ARG A 429 13.00 4.18 20.72
CA ARG A 429 13.90 5.06 19.97
C ARG A 429 13.07 6.13 19.28
N LYS A 430 13.04 7.32 19.89
CA LYS A 430 12.51 8.54 19.30
C LYS A 430 13.57 9.09 18.35
N THR A 431 13.31 9.02 17.05
CA THR A 431 13.93 9.94 16.10
C THR A 431 13.05 11.19 16.05
N GLU A 432 13.67 12.37 16.03
CA GLU A 432 12.95 13.62 15.86
C GLU A 432 12.01 13.51 14.64
N GLY A 433 10.71 13.72 14.86
CA GLY A 433 9.71 13.76 13.78
C GLY A 433 9.13 12.44 13.26
N SER A 434 9.52 11.25 13.78
CA SER A 434 9.00 9.97 13.25
C SER A 434 8.25 9.08 14.26
N LYS A 435 7.34 8.24 13.75
CA LYS A 435 6.64 7.19 14.51
C LYS A 435 7.65 6.09 14.90
N LEU A 436 7.54 5.60 16.14
CA LEU A 436 8.39 4.57 16.77
C LEU A 436 8.80 3.42 15.83
N HIS A 437 10.04 2.94 15.95
CA HIS A 437 10.68 1.92 15.11
C HIS A 437 10.17 0.48 15.41
N LYS A 438 8.88 0.23 15.20
CA LYS A 438 8.23 -1.02 15.62
C LYS A 438 8.67 -2.28 14.83
N ARG A 439 9.17 -2.14 13.59
CA ARG A 439 9.49 -3.28 12.72
C ARG A 439 10.76 -4.04 13.16
N ARG A 440 11.81 -3.31 13.51
CA ARG A 440 13.09 -3.89 13.95
C ARG A 440 12.95 -4.69 15.25
N ALA A 441 12.11 -4.18 16.16
CA ALA A 441 11.80 -4.82 17.42
C ALA A 441 11.24 -6.24 17.27
N VAL A 442 10.58 -6.58 16.15
CA VAL A 442 10.07 -7.94 15.90
C VAL A 442 11.20 -8.98 15.94
N THR A 443 12.40 -8.62 15.47
CA THR A 443 13.56 -9.53 15.42
C THR A 443 14.15 -9.84 16.79
N THR A 444 13.93 -8.97 17.78
CA THR A 444 14.46 -9.07 19.15
C THR A 444 13.38 -9.39 20.19
N LEU A 445 12.11 -9.22 19.83
CA LEU A 445 10.94 -9.46 20.69
C LEU A 445 10.62 -10.95 20.87
N LEU A 446 10.91 -11.81 19.89
CA LEU A 446 10.51 -13.23 19.97
C LEU A 446 11.08 -13.96 21.21
N PRO A 447 12.38 -13.84 21.55
CA PRO A 447 12.90 -14.43 22.78
C PRO A 447 12.18 -13.97 24.08
N PRO A 448 12.08 -12.66 24.40
CA PRO A 448 11.41 -12.22 25.62
C PRO A 448 9.90 -12.46 25.59
N LEU A 449 9.25 -12.46 24.42
CA LEU A 449 7.82 -12.78 24.30
C LEU A 449 7.50 -14.20 24.78
N PHE A 450 8.29 -15.19 24.37
CA PHE A 450 8.03 -16.60 24.73
C PHE A 450 8.58 -17.00 26.10
N THR A 451 9.37 -16.14 26.74
CA THR A 451 9.83 -16.34 28.13
C THR A 451 9.05 -15.46 29.11
N ILE A 452 9.23 -14.13 29.05
CA ILE A 452 8.62 -13.17 29.98
C ILE A 452 7.11 -13.05 29.69
N GLY A 453 6.71 -13.05 28.42
CA GLY A 453 5.29 -13.04 28.06
C GLY A 453 4.56 -14.28 28.57
N MET A 454 5.21 -15.45 28.54
CA MET A 454 4.63 -16.67 29.13
C MET A 454 4.56 -16.63 30.64
N LEU A 455 5.53 -16.02 31.32
CA LEU A 455 5.43 -15.77 32.77
C LEU A 455 4.18 -14.94 33.12
N VAL A 456 3.89 -13.91 32.31
CA VAL A 456 2.67 -13.09 32.46
C VAL A 456 1.41 -13.91 32.17
N VAL A 457 1.38 -14.68 31.08
CA VAL A 457 0.25 -15.57 30.75
C VAL A 457 0.02 -16.61 31.85
N TRP A 458 1.09 -17.12 32.44
CA TRP A 458 1.04 -18.07 33.54
C TRP A 458 0.52 -17.43 34.84
N ALA A 459 0.89 -16.18 35.14
CA ALA A 459 0.31 -15.44 36.26
C ALA A 459 -1.21 -15.21 36.05
N VAL A 460 -1.62 -14.86 34.82
CA VAL A 460 -3.04 -14.76 34.45
C VAL A 460 -3.74 -16.12 34.58
N PHE A 461 -3.10 -17.19 34.11
CA PHE A 461 -3.58 -18.55 34.27
C PHE A 461 -3.84 -18.87 35.74
N LEU A 462 -2.89 -18.62 36.64
CA LEU A 462 -3.08 -18.86 38.07
C LEU A 462 -4.30 -18.11 38.61
N LEU A 463 -4.43 -16.82 38.31
CA LEU A 463 -5.56 -16.01 38.79
C LEU A 463 -6.90 -16.54 38.29
N VAL A 464 -6.99 -16.85 37.00
CA VAL A 464 -8.21 -17.36 36.35
C VAL A 464 -8.53 -18.79 36.83
N PHE A 465 -7.51 -19.64 36.92
CA PHE A 465 -7.64 -21.04 37.33
C PHE A 465 -8.02 -21.17 38.81
N VAL A 466 -7.41 -20.37 39.70
CA VAL A 466 -7.82 -20.27 41.11
C VAL A 466 -9.26 -19.75 41.21
N GLY A 467 -9.65 -18.78 40.37
CA GLY A 467 -11.04 -18.34 40.26
C GLY A 467 -12.00 -19.48 39.90
N PHE A 468 -11.68 -20.29 38.89
CA PHE A 468 -12.46 -21.47 38.53
C PHE A 468 -12.49 -22.51 39.65
N LEU A 469 -11.37 -22.77 40.31
CA LEU A 469 -11.30 -23.67 41.46
C LEU A 469 -12.19 -23.18 42.61
N ALA A 470 -12.17 -21.89 42.94
CA ALA A 470 -13.00 -21.33 44.02
C ALA A 470 -14.51 -21.47 43.71
N ILE A 471 -14.92 -21.18 42.46
CA ILE A 471 -16.31 -21.33 42.02
C ILE A 471 -16.74 -22.80 42.07
N THR A 472 -15.93 -23.70 41.51
CA THR A 472 -16.24 -25.14 41.47
C THR A 472 -16.22 -25.78 42.85
N ALA A 473 -15.33 -25.37 43.74
CA ALA A 473 -15.29 -25.80 45.15
C ALA A 473 -16.55 -25.37 45.92
N THR A 474 -17.08 -24.18 45.62
CA THR A 474 -18.33 -23.69 46.23
C THR A 474 -19.53 -24.54 45.78
N ILE A 475 -19.51 -25.07 44.56
CA ILE A 475 -20.60 -25.88 43.97
C ILE A 475 -20.49 -27.36 44.37
N SER A 476 -19.28 -27.90 44.45
CA SER A 476 -19.03 -29.33 44.71
C SER A 476 -18.79 -29.67 46.19
N GLY A 477 -18.63 -28.66 47.06
CA GLY A 477 -18.28 -28.83 48.46
C GLY A 477 -16.78 -28.68 48.69
N ILE A 478 -16.37 -27.63 49.41
CA ILE A 478 -14.97 -27.23 49.63
C ILE A 478 -14.13 -28.35 50.31
N ALA A 479 -14.76 -29.22 51.07
CA ALA A 479 -14.11 -30.23 51.90
C ALA A 479 -13.34 -31.32 51.11
N GLU A 480 -13.64 -31.55 49.83
CA GLU A 480 -12.91 -32.53 49.01
C GLU A 480 -11.66 -31.96 48.31
N LEU A 481 -11.56 -30.63 48.20
CA LEU A 481 -10.48 -29.96 47.46
C LEU A 481 -9.25 -29.70 48.35
N ALA A 482 -9.44 -29.54 49.65
CA ALA A 482 -8.38 -29.31 50.64
C ALA A 482 -8.52 -30.33 51.77
N SER A 483 -7.63 -31.33 51.80
CA SER A 483 -7.48 -32.27 52.91
C SER A 483 -6.29 -31.88 53.79
N ASP A 484 -6.16 -32.47 54.98
CA ASP A 484 -5.00 -32.25 55.86
C ASP A 484 -3.68 -32.71 55.22
N ASP A 485 -3.74 -33.62 54.23
CA ASP A 485 -2.61 -34.07 53.40
C ASP A 485 -2.41 -33.22 52.13
N GLY A 486 -3.37 -32.32 51.87
CA GLY A 486 -3.28 -31.29 50.86
C GLY A 486 -4.33 -31.24 49.77
N PHE A 487 -4.02 -30.53 48.68
CA PHE A 487 -4.93 -30.38 47.54
C PHE A 487 -4.98 -31.68 46.73
N ASN A 488 -6.20 -32.13 46.46
CA ASN A 488 -6.46 -33.45 45.86
C ASN A 488 -6.67 -33.31 44.34
N PRO A 489 -5.70 -33.69 43.47
CA PRO A 489 -5.87 -33.62 42.01
C PRO A 489 -6.86 -34.65 41.47
N VAL A 490 -7.31 -35.61 42.29
CA VAL A 490 -8.41 -36.53 41.98
C VAL A 490 -9.77 -35.89 42.25
N ALA A 491 -9.82 -34.74 42.95
CA ALA A 491 -11.06 -34.04 43.25
C ALA A 491 -11.76 -33.62 41.95
N PRO A 492 -13.09 -33.81 41.84
CA PRO A 492 -13.86 -33.42 40.66
C PRO A 492 -13.67 -31.95 40.27
N ALA A 493 -13.58 -31.05 41.25
CA ALA A 493 -13.42 -29.61 41.01
C ALA A 493 -12.11 -29.24 40.28
N PHE A 494 -11.00 -29.95 40.51
CA PHE A 494 -9.78 -29.74 39.73
C PHE A 494 -9.99 -30.08 38.25
N TRP A 495 -10.55 -31.26 37.97
CA TRP A 495 -10.81 -31.69 36.58
C TRP A 495 -11.84 -30.80 35.90
N ILE A 496 -12.85 -30.31 36.63
CA ILE A 496 -13.80 -29.32 36.10
C ILE A 496 -13.07 -28.02 35.72
N ALA A 497 -12.20 -27.49 36.59
CA ALA A 497 -11.41 -26.30 36.30
C ALA A 497 -10.42 -26.50 35.14
N ALA A 498 -9.76 -27.67 35.06
CA ALA A 498 -8.83 -28.02 33.99
C ALA A 498 -9.55 -28.15 32.65
N VAL A 499 -10.74 -28.77 32.62
CA VAL A 499 -11.59 -28.83 31.43
C VAL A 499 -12.07 -27.42 31.04
N ALA A 500 -12.48 -26.59 32.00
CA ALA A 500 -12.87 -25.21 31.71
C ALA A 500 -11.71 -24.39 31.10
N TRP A 501 -10.49 -24.53 31.64
CA TRP A 501 -9.30 -23.91 31.06
C TRP A 501 -8.99 -24.44 29.66
N PHE A 502 -9.05 -25.75 29.46
CA PHE A 502 -8.82 -26.37 28.15
C PHE A 502 -9.80 -25.84 27.11
N VAL A 503 -11.09 -25.77 27.45
CA VAL A 503 -12.13 -25.19 26.58
C VAL A 503 -11.85 -23.72 26.31
N LEU A 504 -11.53 -22.91 27.34
CA LEU A 504 -11.18 -21.50 27.17
C LEU A 504 -9.98 -21.32 26.24
N GLY A 505 -8.92 -22.12 26.42
CA GLY A 505 -7.72 -22.08 25.60
C GLY A 505 -8.00 -22.45 24.14
N ILE A 506 -8.85 -23.45 23.87
CA ILE A 506 -9.32 -23.77 22.52
C ILE A 506 -10.12 -22.61 21.93
N VAL A 507 -11.06 -22.03 22.69
CA VAL A 507 -11.87 -20.88 22.24
C VAL A 507 -10.97 -19.70 21.88
N LEU A 508 -9.99 -19.37 22.73
CA LEU A 508 -9.00 -18.32 22.47
C LEU A 508 -8.11 -18.63 21.27
N TRP A 509 -7.68 -19.89 21.11
CA TRP A 509 -6.86 -20.31 19.96
C TRP A 509 -7.62 -20.14 18.65
N VAL A 510 -8.87 -20.61 18.59
CA VAL A 510 -9.72 -20.46 17.42
C VAL A 510 -9.98 -18.97 17.17
N TRP A 511 -10.40 -18.22 18.19
CA TRP A 511 -10.68 -16.79 18.08
C TRP A 511 -9.48 -15.98 17.60
N ALA A 512 -8.29 -16.20 18.17
CA ALA A 512 -7.05 -15.54 17.77
C ALA A 512 -6.65 -15.91 16.33
N SER A 513 -6.91 -17.14 15.90
CA SER A 513 -6.67 -17.56 14.51
C SER A 513 -7.50 -16.72 13.53
N PHE A 514 -8.78 -16.49 13.82
CA PHE A 514 -9.63 -15.61 13.02
C PHE A 514 -9.18 -14.14 13.09
N LYS A 515 -8.92 -13.63 14.31
CA LYS A 515 -8.56 -12.22 14.49
C LYS A 515 -7.22 -11.85 13.87
N LEU A 516 -6.18 -12.68 14.01
CA LEU A 516 -4.86 -12.41 13.43
C LEU A 516 -4.85 -12.58 11.91
N ARG A 517 -5.63 -13.52 11.37
CA ARG A 517 -5.83 -13.67 9.93
C ARG A 517 -6.46 -12.41 9.31
N ASP A 518 -7.48 -11.87 9.96
CA ASP A 518 -8.35 -10.83 9.37
C ASP A 518 -7.94 -9.39 9.72
N ILE A 519 -6.92 -9.21 10.58
CA ILE A 519 -6.55 -7.88 11.13
C ILE A 519 -6.21 -6.82 10.08
N LYS A 520 -5.70 -7.24 8.91
CA LYS A 520 -5.31 -6.34 7.82
C LYS A 520 -5.83 -6.73 6.44
N LEU A 521 -6.17 -8.00 6.27
CA LEU A 521 -6.75 -8.52 5.03
C LEU A 521 -8.01 -9.30 5.41
N PRO A 522 -9.18 -8.64 5.49
CA PRO A 522 -10.40 -9.26 5.95
C PRO A 522 -10.92 -10.29 4.93
N GLU A 523 -11.65 -11.31 5.37
CA GLU A 523 -12.37 -12.21 4.44
C GLU A 523 -13.59 -11.53 3.82
N THR A 524 -14.25 -10.67 4.59
CA THR A 524 -15.46 -9.95 4.18
C THR A 524 -15.11 -8.49 3.93
N PRO A 525 -15.50 -7.94 2.77
CA PRO A 525 -15.24 -6.55 2.47
C PRO A 525 -15.98 -5.61 3.42
N ASP A 526 -15.31 -4.54 3.84
CA ASP A 526 -15.90 -3.45 4.60
C ASP A 526 -16.97 -2.72 3.76
N LEU A 527 -18.13 -2.47 4.37
CA LEU A 527 -19.28 -1.85 3.70
C LEU A 527 -18.95 -0.44 3.20
N PHE A 528 -18.24 0.35 4.01
CA PHE A 528 -17.89 1.71 3.66
C PHE A 528 -16.84 1.70 2.54
N ALA A 529 -15.70 1.04 2.73
CA ALA A 529 -14.59 1.11 1.78
C ALA A 529 -14.89 0.47 0.42
N ALA A 530 -15.57 -0.69 0.38
CA ALA A 530 -15.69 -1.49 -0.85
C ALA A 530 -17.09 -1.53 -1.48
N GLN A 531 -18.15 -1.31 -0.70
CA GLN A 531 -19.52 -1.44 -1.20
C GLN A 531 -20.19 -0.10 -1.51
N LYS A 532 -19.86 0.96 -0.76
CA LYS A 532 -20.31 2.32 -1.07
C LYS A 532 -19.58 2.86 -2.31
N ARG A 533 -20.25 3.82 -2.97
CA ARG A 533 -19.63 4.63 -4.01
C ARG A 533 -18.89 5.79 -3.34
N HIS A 534 -17.73 6.14 -3.86
CA HIS A 534 -16.93 7.27 -3.39
C HIS A 534 -16.53 8.15 -4.56
N VAL A 535 -16.23 9.41 -4.29
CA VAL A 535 -15.60 10.28 -5.29
C VAL A 535 -14.10 9.93 -5.39
N VAL A 536 -13.41 10.51 -6.36
CA VAL A 536 -11.95 10.47 -6.40
C VAL A 536 -11.37 11.80 -5.96
N ARG A 537 -10.17 11.76 -5.38
CA ARG A 537 -9.40 12.94 -4.93
C ARG A 537 -8.33 13.28 -5.94
N LEU A 538 -8.45 14.47 -6.53
CA LEU A 538 -7.58 14.96 -7.60
C LEU A 538 -6.98 16.32 -7.21
N PHE A 539 -5.87 16.68 -7.83
CA PHE A 539 -5.22 17.99 -7.61
C PHE A 539 -5.39 18.88 -8.83
N ASP A 540 -5.71 20.16 -8.58
CA ASP A 540 -5.75 21.16 -9.64
C ASP A 540 -4.34 21.61 -10.01
N GLU A 541 -4.14 22.08 -11.23
CA GLU A 541 -2.85 22.63 -11.68
C GLU A 541 -2.42 23.81 -10.80
N GLU A 542 -3.37 24.61 -10.33
CA GLU A 542 -3.11 25.77 -9.46
C GLU A 542 -2.57 25.35 -8.08
N THR A 543 -2.78 24.11 -7.66
CA THR A 543 -2.27 23.59 -6.37
C THR A 543 -0.88 22.98 -6.46
N LEU A 544 -0.36 22.78 -7.68
CA LEU A 544 0.99 22.30 -7.91
C LEU A 544 1.99 23.43 -7.79
N TYR A 545 3.19 23.15 -7.28
CA TYR A 545 4.24 24.16 -7.17
C TYR A 545 5.56 23.69 -7.79
N LEU A 546 6.45 24.65 -8.05
CA LEU A 546 7.81 24.37 -8.49
C LEU A 546 8.68 24.03 -7.30
N ASP A 547 9.45 22.96 -7.44
CA ASP A 547 10.40 22.58 -6.41
C ASP A 547 11.61 23.54 -6.41
N PRO A 548 11.90 24.27 -5.33
CA PRO A 548 12.99 25.25 -5.30
C PRO A 548 14.37 24.59 -5.37
N VAL A 549 14.49 23.30 -5.04
CA VAL A 549 15.73 22.52 -5.08
C VAL A 549 15.94 21.86 -6.46
N ALA A 550 14.84 21.59 -7.17
CA ALA A 550 14.85 21.03 -8.53
C ALA A 550 13.78 21.71 -9.41
N PRO A 551 14.00 22.96 -9.87
CA PRO A 551 12.96 23.86 -10.43
C PRO A 551 12.27 23.43 -11.73
N ASN A 552 12.48 22.19 -12.20
CA ASN A 552 11.78 21.57 -13.31
C ASN A 552 11.74 20.04 -13.09
N PRO A 553 11.05 19.60 -12.03
CA PRO A 553 9.65 19.22 -12.22
C PRO A 553 8.67 19.84 -11.21
N ARG A 554 7.38 19.92 -11.61
CA ARG A 554 6.28 20.23 -10.70
C ARG A 554 6.10 19.12 -9.66
N VAL A 555 5.70 19.51 -8.46
CA VAL A 555 5.36 18.59 -7.37
C VAL A 555 3.92 18.78 -6.90
N PHE A 556 3.31 17.70 -6.44
CA PHE A 556 2.03 17.74 -5.74
C PHE A 556 2.16 18.44 -4.40
N PRO A 557 1.06 19.01 -3.87
CA PRO A 557 1.14 19.72 -2.61
C PRO A 557 1.63 18.85 -1.47
N SER A 558 2.49 19.41 -0.62
CA SER A 558 2.98 18.72 0.57
C SER A 558 1.84 18.38 1.54
N GLY A 559 2.03 17.33 2.34
CA GLY A 559 1.13 16.99 3.42
C GLY A 559 1.25 17.95 4.61
N ARG A 560 0.79 17.47 5.76
CA ARG A 560 0.85 18.25 7.00
C ARG A 560 2.28 18.23 7.55
N ARG A 561 3.04 19.29 7.27
CA ARG A 561 4.41 19.49 7.75
C ARG A 561 4.59 20.83 8.45
N ALA A 562 5.64 20.96 9.24
CA ALA A 562 5.98 22.20 9.91
C ALA A 562 6.58 23.21 8.89
N LEU A 563 6.10 24.46 8.92
CA LEU A 563 6.55 25.52 8.01
C LEU A 563 7.41 26.55 8.75
N ALA A 564 6.88 27.14 9.82
CA ALA A 564 7.48 28.27 10.50
C ALA A 564 7.16 28.29 12.00
N ARG A 565 7.99 28.98 12.78
CA ARG A 565 7.72 29.34 14.18
C ARG A 565 7.25 30.79 14.27
N LEU A 566 6.23 31.03 15.08
CA LEU A 566 5.65 32.35 15.35
C LEU A 566 5.67 32.65 16.85
N TRP A 567 6.09 33.85 17.24
CA TRP A 567 6.08 34.31 18.64
C TRP A 567 5.80 35.82 18.73
N TRP A 568 5.38 36.29 19.90
CA TRP A 568 4.94 37.67 20.13
C TRP A 568 5.86 38.41 21.10
N THR A 569 6.39 39.56 20.68
CA THR A 569 7.30 40.39 21.50
C THR A 569 6.69 41.72 21.94
N GLY A 570 5.47 42.03 21.52
CA GLY A 570 4.77 43.26 21.92
C GLY A 570 4.11 43.16 23.30
N GLU A 571 3.53 44.27 23.78
CA GLU A 571 2.82 44.28 25.05
C GLU A 571 1.48 43.51 25.00
N GLY A 572 1.16 42.79 26.08
CA GLY A 572 -0.02 41.94 26.17
C GLY A 572 0.25 40.49 25.75
N THR A 573 -0.81 39.72 25.52
CA THR A 573 -0.72 38.34 25.04
C THR A 573 -1.41 38.21 23.69
N MET A 574 -0.76 37.55 22.74
CA MET A 574 -1.31 37.30 21.42
C MET A 574 -1.74 35.83 21.32
N SER A 575 -2.92 35.58 20.79
CA SER A 575 -3.39 34.24 20.45
C SER A 575 -3.60 34.10 18.95
N ILE A 576 -3.34 32.92 18.41
CA ILE A 576 -3.54 32.57 17.00
C ILE A 576 -4.54 31.43 16.86
N ARG A 577 -5.45 31.58 15.90
CA ARG A 577 -6.19 30.48 15.30
C ARG A 577 -5.74 30.35 13.86
N SER A 578 -5.19 29.19 13.51
CA SER A 578 -4.92 28.88 12.11
C SER A 578 -6.20 28.40 11.47
N ASP A 579 -6.64 29.13 10.44
CA ASP A 579 -7.67 28.69 9.51
C ASP A 579 -7.00 28.30 8.20
N ARG A 580 -7.64 27.45 7.40
CA ARG A 580 -7.04 26.89 6.20
C ARG A 580 -6.78 27.94 5.14
N PHE A 581 -7.63 28.96 5.12
CA PHE A 581 -7.59 30.07 4.18
C PHE A 581 -7.05 31.38 4.79
N GLY A 582 -6.51 31.34 6.02
CA GLY A 582 -5.95 32.51 6.67
C GLY A 582 -5.61 32.32 8.14
N LEU A 583 -4.90 33.28 8.71
CA LEU A 583 -4.51 33.27 10.11
C LEU A 583 -5.28 34.35 10.87
N VAL A 584 -5.87 33.97 12.00
CA VAL A 584 -6.64 34.87 12.85
C VAL A 584 -5.86 35.11 14.15
N PHE A 585 -5.62 36.38 14.46
CA PHE A 585 -4.86 36.81 15.62
C PHE A 585 -5.75 37.61 16.56
N ARG A 586 -5.67 37.32 17.86
CA ARG A 586 -6.38 38.04 18.91
C ARG A 586 -5.40 38.53 19.96
N LEU A 587 -5.35 39.85 20.11
CA LEU A 587 -4.56 40.51 21.15
C LEU A 587 -5.42 40.70 22.41
N ASN A 588 -4.93 40.20 23.55
CA ASN A 588 -5.44 40.56 24.86
C ASN A 588 -4.46 41.53 25.54
N HIS A 589 -4.94 42.73 25.87
CA HIS A 589 -4.15 43.76 26.52
C HIS A 589 -4.97 44.42 27.61
N GLY A 590 -4.40 44.58 28.81
CA GLY A 590 -5.10 45.15 29.96
C GLY A 590 -6.31 44.32 30.45
N GLY A 591 -6.33 43.01 30.15
CA GLY A 591 -7.41 42.11 30.55
C GLY A 591 -8.63 42.11 29.61
N ALA A 592 -8.56 42.80 28.47
CA ALA A 592 -9.62 42.83 27.47
C ALA A 592 -9.12 42.37 26.09
N ASP A 593 -9.98 41.60 25.40
CA ASP A 593 -9.74 41.17 24.03
C ASP A 593 -9.97 42.33 23.05
N ARG A 594 -9.02 42.53 22.14
CA ARG A 594 -9.17 43.42 20.99
C ARG A 594 -9.85 42.67 19.82
N PRO A 595 -10.36 43.40 18.80
CA PRO A 595 -10.91 42.78 17.60
C PRO A 595 -9.89 41.85 16.91
N ASP A 596 -10.40 40.78 16.30
CA ASP A 596 -9.59 39.82 15.56
C ASP A 596 -8.93 40.48 14.34
N GLN A 597 -7.64 40.23 14.18
CA GLN A 597 -6.87 40.61 12.99
C GLN A 597 -6.75 39.36 12.09
N VAL A 598 -7.27 39.44 10.87
CA VAL A 598 -7.29 38.32 9.93
C VAL A 598 -6.31 38.60 8.79
N VAL A 599 -5.38 37.68 8.58
CA VAL A 599 -4.44 37.71 7.46
C VAL A 599 -4.77 36.56 6.53
N PRO A 600 -5.23 36.81 5.29
CA PRO A 600 -5.60 35.75 4.37
C PRO A 600 -4.37 34.91 3.99
N ALA A 601 -4.60 33.64 3.69
CA ALA A 601 -3.60 32.81 3.04
C ALA A 601 -3.25 33.38 1.65
N PRO A 602 -2.10 33.01 1.08
CA PRO A 602 -1.71 33.41 -0.27
C PRO A 602 -2.86 33.23 -1.28
N VAL A 603 -3.21 34.32 -1.97
CA VAL A 603 -4.19 34.33 -3.08
C VAL A 603 -3.51 34.24 -4.45
N ALA A 604 -2.20 34.39 -4.47
CA ALA A 604 -1.30 34.20 -5.60
C ALA A 604 -0.04 33.49 -5.09
N PRO A 605 0.72 32.81 -5.97
CA PRO A 605 1.97 32.17 -5.58
C PRO A 605 2.90 33.17 -4.89
N MET A 606 3.32 32.83 -3.66
CA MET A 606 4.33 33.57 -2.90
C MET A 606 5.13 32.58 -2.06
N THR A 607 6.38 32.90 -1.80
CA THR A 607 7.22 32.01 -1.00
C THR A 607 6.82 32.09 0.48
N LEU A 608 7.20 31.07 1.26
CA LEU A 608 6.97 31.10 2.70
C LEU A 608 7.64 32.34 3.33
N ALA A 609 8.87 32.67 2.97
CA ALA A 609 9.58 33.84 3.48
C ALA A 609 8.87 35.17 3.17
N GLU A 610 8.33 35.30 1.94
CA GLU A 610 7.52 36.46 1.55
C GLU A 610 6.26 36.56 2.42
N TYR A 611 5.57 35.44 2.65
CA TYR A 611 4.37 35.42 3.48
C TYR A 611 4.66 35.76 4.95
N LEU A 612 5.76 35.25 5.52
CA LEU A 612 6.16 35.57 6.90
C LEU A 612 6.54 37.05 7.08
N THR A 613 7.15 37.64 6.06
CA THR A 613 7.45 39.09 6.04
C THR A 613 6.17 39.90 5.99
N PHE A 614 5.24 39.52 5.11
CA PHE A 614 3.91 40.13 5.02
C PHE A 614 3.14 40.02 6.34
N LEU A 615 3.19 38.87 7.00
CA LEU A 615 2.55 38.61 8.28
C LEU A 615 3.06 39.57 9.37
N THR A 616 4.39 39.70 9.49
CA THR A 616 5.07 40.61 10.44
C THR A 616 4.72 42.08 10.18
N ALA A 617 4.57 42.45 8.90
CA ALA A 617 4.23 43.81 8.48
C ALA A 617 2.73 44.13 8.59
N THR A 618 1.86 43.13 8.79
CA THR A 618 0.40 43.32 8.80
C THR A 618 -0.17 43.34 10.22
N ILE A 619 0.35 42.50 11.12
CA ILE A 619 -0.19 42.39 12.48
C ILE A 619 0.24 43.58 13.35
N GLN A 620 -0.76 44.25 13.92
CA GLN A 620 -0.64 45.45 14.72
C GLN A 620 -0.69 45.14 16.22
N ASP A 621 0.04 45.93 17.02
CA ASP A 621 -0.04 45.95 18.47
C ASP A 621 -1.17 46.86 18.99
N HIS A 622 -1.22 47.08 20.31
CA HIS A 622 -2.25 47.90 20.94
C HIS A 622 -2.16 49.40 20.57
N ALA A 623 -1.01 49.86 20.09
CA ALA A 623 -0.74 51.23 19.66
C ALA A 623 -0.88 51.39 18.13
N GLY A 624 -1.16 50.31 17.39
CA GLY A 624 -1.26 50.30 15.93
C GLY A 624 0.08 50.14 15.21
N ALA A 625 1.18 49.88 15.93
CA ALA A 625 2.49 49.62 15.34
C ALA A 625 2.60 48.15 14.91
N THR A 626 3.40 47.89 13.87
CA THR A 626 3.66 46.54 13.34
C THR A 626 5.06 46.05 13.72
N GLY A 627 5.35 44.76 13.51
CA GLY A 627 6.67 44.18 13.79
C GLY A 627 6.83 43.51 15.16
N SER A 628 5.80 43.52 16.01
CA SER A 628 5.81 42.79 17.28
C SER A 628 5.51 41.29 17.13
N LEU A 629 4.86 40.89 16.05
CA LEU A 629 4.79 39.48 15.67
C LEU A 629 6.10 39.10 14.99
N GLN A 630 6.77 38.09 15.50
CA GLN A 630 8.00 37.56 14.95
C GLN A 630 7.74 36.20 14.31
N ALA A 631 8.40 35.94 13.19
CA ALA A 631 8.22 34.72 12.42
C ALA A 631 9.54 34.25 11.81
N ARG A 632 9.78 32.94 11.85
CA ARG A 632 10.97 32.32 11.24
C ARG A 632 10.61 31.01 10.55
N ALA A 633 11.00 30.87 9.28
CA ALA A 633 10.89 29.59 8.57
C ALA A 633 11.76 28.53 9.26
N LEU A 634 11.23 27.32 9.43
CA LEU A 634 11.97 26.22 10.04
C LEU A 634 13.09 25.71 9.14
N GLN A 635 12.89 25.78 7.82
CA GLN A 635 13.87 25.38 6.83
C GLN A 635 14.03 26.47 5.75
N PRO A 636 14.83 27.51 6.00
CA PRO A 636 14.95 28.66 5.07
C PRO A 636 15.55 28.32 3.71
N ALA A 637 16.34 27.24 3.61
CA ALA A 637 16.88 26.75 2.34
C ALA A 637 15.82 26.07 1.47
N GLU A 638 14.65 25.78 2.04
CA GLU A 638 13.52 25.12 1.43
C GLU A 638 12.32 26.08 1.37
N ASP A 639 12.54 27.27 0.81
CA ASP A 639 11.52 28.31 0.69
C ASP A 639 10.55 27.99 -0.46
N TYR A 640 9.64 27.06 -0.20
CA TYR A 640 8.63 26.63 -1.17
C TYR A 640 7.61 27.73 -1.45
N GLU A 641 7.14 27.78 -2.70
CA GLU A 641 5.93 28.50 -3.04
C GLU A 641 4.75 27.88 -2.29
N LEU A 642 4.00 28.72 -1.57
CA LEU A 642 2.76 28.32 -0.95
C LEU A 642 1.65 28.32 -2.02
N PRO A 643 0.89 27.22 -2.18
CA PRO A 643 -0.18 27.17 -3.17
C PRO A 643 -1.27 28.18 -2.81
N PRO A 644 -2.05 28.69 -3.78
CA PRO A 644 -3.24 29.47 -3.46
C PRO A 644 -4.28 28.62 -2.72
N GLY A 645 -5.04 29.24 -1.81
CA GLY A 645 -6.20 28.60 -1.16
C GLY A 645 -5.91 28.01 0.22
N ALA A 646 -6.11 26.70 0.40
CA ALA A 646 -6.03 26.04 1.70
C ALA A 646 -4.57 25.70 2.07
N VAL A 647 -3.85 26.68 2.62
CA VAL A 647 -2.39 26.61 2.85
C VAL A 647 -2.01 26.14 4.23
N PHE A 648 -2.76 26.55 5.26
CA PHE A 648 -2.40 26.26 6.65
C PHE A 648 -3.26 25.16 7.25
N ALA A 649 -2.69 24.35 8.13
CA ALA A 649 -3.46 23.37 8.88
C ALA A 649 -4.21 24.07 10.01
N ALA A 650 -5.51 23.83 10.10
CA ALA A 650 -6.25 24.18 11.31
C ALA A 650 -5.73 23.35 12.49
N HIS A 651 -5.81 23.87 13.72
CA HIS A 651 -5.23 23.18 14.89
C HIS A 651 -5.80 21.76 15.11
N GLY A 652 -7.01 21.51 14.64
CA GLY A 652 -7.69 20.21 14.70
C GLY A 652 -7.36 19.24 13.57
N ASP A 653 -6.68 19.65 12.49
CA ASP A 653 -6.45 18.83 11.29
C ASP A 653 -5.57 17.58 11.51
N GLY A 654 -5.04 17.40 12.72
CA GLY A 654 -4.41 16.15 13.17
C GLY A 654 -5.35 15.11 13.74
N GLY A 655 -6.62 15.45 13.95
CA GLY A 655 -7.64 14.60 14.52
C GLY A 655 -7.99 13.40 13.65
N SER A 656 -8.51 12.37 14.30
CA SER A 656 -9.02 11.15 13.67
C SER A 656 -10.54 11.17 13.50
N THR A 657 -11.25 12.06 14.21
CA THR A 657 -12.71 12.20 14.18
C THR A 657 -13.14 13.58 13.71
N GLU A 658 -14.39 13.69 13.24
CA GLU A 658 -14.99 14.97 12.84
C GLU A 658 -15.04 16.00 13.99
N GLU A 659 -15.30 15.52 15.21
CA GLU A 659 -15.37 16.35 16.41
C GLU A 659 -14.01 16.94 16.78
N GLU A 660 -12.94 16.14 16.79
CA GLU A 660 -11.58 16.62 17.06
C GLU A 660 -11.15 17.71 16.08
N VAL A 661 -11.45 17.51 14.80
CA VAL A 661 -11.13 18.47 13.74
C VAL A 661 -11.91 19.76 13.92
N ARG A 662 -13.23 19.67 14.17
CA ARG A 662 -14.11 20.83 14.36
C ARG A 662 -13.71 21.66 15.58
N ASP A 663 -13.53 21.02 16.72
CA ASP A 663 -13.26 21.69 17.99
C ASP A 663 -11.85 22.29 17.99
N GLY A 664 -10.88 21.56 17.41
CA GLY A 664 -9.53 22.08 17.20
C GLY A 664 -9.50 23.28 16.25
N ALA A 665 -10.25 23.24 15.14
CA ALA A 665 -10.31 24.35 14.17
C ALA A 665 -10.91 25.64 14.77
N ALA A 666 -11.78 25.54 15.77
CA ALA A 666 -12.36 26.71 16.44
C ALA A 666 -11.41 27.37 17.48
N ARG A 667 -10.36 26.66 17.92
CA ARG A 667 -9.53 27.04 19.08
C ARG A 667 -8.53 28.17 18.77
N LEU A 668 -8.37 29.09 19.73
CA LEU A 668 -7.25 30.04 19.78
C LEU A 668 -6.14 29.51 20.70
N ILE A 669 -4.88 29.63 20.26
CA ILE A 669 -3.69 29.19 21.02
C ILE A 669 -2.81 30.41 21.30
N ALA A 670 -2.39 30.61 22.54
CA ALA A 670 -1.47 31.68 22.89
C ALA A 670 -0.10 31.48 22.21
N LEU A 671 0.47 32.56 21.67
CA LEU A 671 1.84 32.59 21.17
C LEU A 671 2.81 32.72 22.35
N GLY A 672 3.93 32.00 22.28
CA GLY A 672 5.08 32.24 23.14
C GLY A 672 5.72 33.62 22.90
N THR A 673 6.73 33.96 23.70
CA THR A 673 7.39 35.27 23.67
C THR A 673 8.80 35.26 23.08
N ALA A 674 9.31 34.08 22.73
CA ALA A 674 10.64 33.89 22.17
C ALA A 674 10.63 32.75 21.15
N ASP A 675 11.72 32.63 20.39
CA ASP A 675 11.95 31.52 19.45
C ASP A 675 12.49 30.28 20.17
N ASP A 676 11.62 29.68 20.98
CA ASP A 676 11.88 28.48 21.75
C ASP A 676 10.75 27.46 21.57
N ASP A 677 10.65 26.47 22.46
CA ASP A 677 9.62 25.42 22.39
C ASP A 677 8.20 25.94 22.70
N ALA A 678 8.06 27.16 23.23
CA ALA A 678 6.77 27.82 23.41
C ALA A 678 6.33 28.60 22.15
N ALA A 679 7.19 28.76 21.14
CA ALA A 679 6.81 29.35 19.86
C ALA A 679 5.77 28.48 19.14
N HIS A 680 4.78 29.11 18.54
CA HIS A 680 3.75 28.39 17.80
C HIS A 680 4.30 27.90 16.46
N VAL A 681 4.20 26.60 16.21
CA VAL A 681 4.58 26.01 14.92
C VAL A 681 3.40 26.10 13.95
N LEU A 682 3.53 26.97 12.95
CA LEU A 682 2.65 27.03 11.80
C LEU A 682 2.87 25.79 10.92
N GLN A 683 1.78 25.12 10.55
CA GLN A 683 1.83 23.89 9.76
C GLN A 683 1.13 24.06 8.41
N HIS A 684 1.62 23.34 7.42
CA HIS A 684 1.01 23.25 6.10
C HIS A 684 -0.28 22.42 6.15
N ALA A 685 -1.28 22.79 5.35
CA ALA A 685 -2.55 22.10 5.29
C ALA A 685 -2.37 20.63 4.86
N PRO A 686 -3.16 19.69 5.40
CA PRO A 686 -3.21 18.33 4.87
C PRO A 686 -3.68 18.30 3.40
N LYS A 687 -3.22 17.30 2.63
CA LYS A 687 -3.55 17.15 1.20
C LYS A 687 -5.05 17.11 0.90
N VAL A 688 -5.86 16.54 1.80
CA VAL A 688 -7.33 16.51 1.65
C VAL A 688 -7.91 17.91 1.46
N TRP A 689 -7.32 18.94 2.07
CA TRP A 689 -7.79 20.33 1.97
C TRP A 689 -7.37 21.02 0.69
N GLN A 690 -6.35 20.50 0.02
CA GLN A 690 -5.78 21.00 -1.24
C GLN A 690 -6.26 20.18 -2.46
N SER A 691 -7.08 19.16 -2.22
CA SER A 691 -7.64 18.29 -3.25
C SER A 691 -9.08 18.67 -3.63
N ILE A 692 -9.45 18.33 -4.85
CA ILE A 692 -10.81 18.42 -5.39
C ILE A 692 -11.47 17.03 -5.32
N ARG A 693 -12.75 17.02 -4.93
CA ARG A 693 -13.62 15.85 -5.04
C ARG A 693 -14.20 15.79 -6.44
N PHE A 694 -14.05 14.66 -7.12
CA PHE A 694 -14.44 14.52 -8.52
C PHE A 694 -15.29 13.26 -8.73
N GLY A 695 -16.48 13.43 -9.31
CA GLY A 695 -17.39 12.33 -9.67
C GLY A 695 -17.30 11.97 -11.17
N PRO A 696 -18.12 11.03 -11.68
CA PRO A 696 -18.15 10.66 -13.10
C PRO A 696 -18.42 11.83 -14.06
N LEU A 697 -19.23 12.80 -13.64
CA LEU A 697 -19.73 13.87 -14.52
C LEU A 697 -19.05 15.22 -14.32
N ALA A 698 -18.63 15.52 -13.08
CA ALA A 698 -18.16 16.84 -12.70
C ALA A 698 -17.45 16.83 -11.34
N PRO A 699 -16.71 17.90 -11.01
CA PRO A 699 -16.35 18.20 -9.63
C PRO A 699 -17.58 18.20 -8.72
N VAL A 700 -17.41 17.66 -7.52
CA VAL A 700 -18.45 17.56 -6.50
C VAL A 700 -18.18 18.62 -5.44
N ALA A 701 -19.20 19.43 -5.13
CA ALA A 701 -19.07 20.50 -4.15
C ALA A 701 -18.68 19.95 -2.77
N ARG A 702 -17.79 20.67 -2.08
CA ARG A 702 -17.38 20.33 -0.73
C ARG A 702 -18.41 20.82 0.28
N THR A 703 -18.79 19.97 1.23
CA THR A 703 -19.49 20.40 2.44
C THR A 703 -18.47 20.99 3.41
N VAL A 704 -18.81 22.07 4.12
CA VAL A 704 -17.88 22.89 4.94
C VAL A 704 -17.05 22.06 5.95
N LEU A 705 -17.51 20.86 6.33
CA LEU A 705 -16.87 20.00 7.31
C LEU A 705 -16.56 18.57 6.81
N ASP A 706 -16.75 18.28 5.51
CA ASP A 706 -16.61 16.91 4.97
C ASP A 706 -17.29 15.84 5.86
N ARG A 707 -18.50 16.12 6.37
CA ARG A 707 -19.20 15.20 7.27
C ARG A 707 -19.72 13.98 6.51
N GLU A 708 -19.42 12.77 7.00
CA GLU A 708 -19.83 11.52 6.32
C GLU A 708 -21.36 11.50 6.07
N GLY A 709 -22.16 11.93 7.05
CA GLY A 709 -23.63 11.97 6.94
C GLY A 709 -24.15 12.87 5.82
N GLU A 710 -23.50 14.00 5.55
CA GLU A 710 -23.87 14.92 4.47
C GLU A 710 -23.32 14.45 3.10
N GLN A 711 -22.18 13.75 3.12
CA GLN A 711 -21.49 13.27 1.92
C GLN A 711 -22.13 12.01 1.32
N THR A 712 -22.65 11.10 2.15
CA THR A 712 -23.19 9.81 1.69
C THR A 712 -24.27 9.93 0.61
N GLY A 713 -25.17 10.92 0.72
CA GLY A 713 -26.19 11.15 -0.31
C GLY A 713 -25.61 11.66 -1.64
N ILE A 714 -24.58 12.50 -1.57
CA ILE A 714 -23.91 13.05 -2.75
C ILE A 714 -23.09 11.97 -3.45
N GLU A 715 -22.36 11.14 -2.70
CA GLU A 715 -21.51 10.09 -3.24
C GLU A 715 -22.31 8.89 -3.77
N ALA A 716 -23.44 8.56 -3.12
CA ALA A 716 -24.35 7.56 -3.66
C ALA A 716 -24.86 7.94 -5.07
N ALA A 717 -25.09 9.23 -5.30
CA ALA A 717 -25.55 9.74 -6.60
C ALA A 717 -24.40 10.01 -7.60
N ASN A 718 -23.24 10.49 -7.12
CA ASN A 718 -22.18 11.05 -7.96
C ASN A 718 -20.80 10.41 -7.76
N GLY A 719 -20.68 9.32 -7.01
CA GLY A 719 -19.44 8.59 -6.80
C GLY A 719 -19.23 7.49 -7.84
N TYR A 720 -18.06 6.88 -7.82
CA TYR A 720 -17.70 5.68 -8.58
C TYR A 720 -17.92 4.42 -7.74
N ALA A 721 -18.29 3.32 -8.39
CA ALA A 721 -18.14 2.00 -7.78
C ALA A 721 -16.70 1.51 -8.02
N TYR A 722 -16.09 0.86 -7.04
CA TYR A 722 -14.70 0.39 -7.18
C TYR A 722 -14.61 -0.92 -7.98
N VAL A 723 -15.23 -1.98 -7.46
CA VAL A 723 -15.06 -3.36 -7.92
C VAL A 723 -15.90 -3.65 -9.17
N HIS A 724 -15.35 -4.44 -10.10
CA HIS A 724 -16.09 -4.93 -11.27
C HIS A 724 -17.37 -5.69 -10.91
N ASP A 725 -18.44 -5.41 -11.65
CA ASP A 725 -19.72 -6.08 -11.53
C ASP A 725 -20.00 -6.91 -12.80
N HIS A 726 -19.83 -8.22 -12.68
CA HIS A 726 -20.01 -9.16 -13.78
C HIS A 726 -21.47 -9.23 -14.26
N ASN A 727 -22.42 -9.16 -13.33
CA ASN A 727 -23.85 -9.24 -13.66
C ASN A 727 -24.30 -7.99 -14.42
N ALA A 728 -23.84 -6.81 -13.98
CA ALA A 728 -24.11 -5.55 -14.67
C ALA A 728 -23.46 -5.51 -16.06
N ALA A 729 -22.29 -6.10 -16.24
CA ALA A 729 -21.62 -6.20 -17.54
C ALA A 729 -22.38 -7.15 -18.49
N GLN A 730 -22.70 -8.36 -18.02
CA GLN A 730 -23.45 -9.35 -18.80
C GLN A 730 -24.83 -8.85 -19.22
N GLY A 731 -25.54 -8.14 -18.34
CA GLY A 731 -26.85 -7.54 -18.64
C GLY A 731 -26.83 -6.53 -19.79
N ARG A 732 -25.65 -5.97 -20.13
CA ARG A 732 -25.43 -5.07 -21.28
C ARG A 732 -24.85 -5.77 -22.51
N GLY A 733 -24.66 -7.10 -22.46
CA GLY A 733 -23.95 -7.84 -23.50
C GLY A 733 -22.46 -7.46 -23.59
N ARG A 734 -21.86 -7.03 -22.47
CA ARG A 734 -20.49 -6.53 -22.38
C ARG A 734 -19.67 -7.33 -21.39
N ILE A 735 -18.35 -7.21 -21.51
CA ILE A 735 -17.41 -7.74 -20.50
C ILE A 735 -16.96 -6.68 -19.50
N ASP A 736 -17.28 -5.41 -19.75
CA ASP A 736 -16.93 -4.24 -18.93
C ASP A 736 -18.11 -3.67 -18.14
N SER A 737 -17.77 -3.07 -17.00
CA SER A 737 -18.67 -2.26 -16.18
C SER A 737 -18.12 -0.84 -16.03
N ASP A 738 -18.88 0.07 -15.43
CA ASP A 738 -18.44 1.46 -15.16
C ASP A 738 -17.66 1.59 -13.85
N SER A 739 -17.22 0.46 -13.27
CA SER A 739 -16.40 0.47 -12.07
C SER A 739 -14.96 0.92 -12.37
N LEU A 740 -14.29 1.49 -11.36
CA LEU A 740 -12.89 1.91 -11.49
C LEU A 740 -11.97 0.75 -11.89
N MET A 741 -12.18 -0.44 -11.32
CA MET A 741 -11.41 -1.63 -11.68
C MET A 741 -11.61 -2.06 -13.15
N SER A 742 -12.80 -1.86 -13.72
CA SER A 742 -13.04 -2.11 -15.13
C SER A 742 -12.35 -1.07 -16.03
N LEU A 743 -12.38 0.20 -15.63
CA LEU A 743 -11.70 1.29 -16.33
C LEU A 743 -10.16 1.09 -16.30
N ALA A 744 -9.62 0.66 -15.16
CA ALA A 744 -8.22 0.28 -15.02
C ALA A 744 -7.86 -0.89 -15.94
N GLY A 745 -8.73 -1.90 -16.06
CA GLY A 745 -8.54 -3.00 -17.02
C GLY A 745 -8.50 -2.53 -18.47
N ASP A 746 -9.38 -1.61 -18.88
CA ASP A 746 -9.37 -1.06 -20.24
C ASP A 746 -8.12 -0.21 -20.50
N LEU A 747 -7.70 0.59 -19.53
CA LEU A 747 -6.45 1.34 -19.61
C LEU A 747 -5.25 0.39 -19.70
N GLY A 748 -5.21 -0.65 -18.88
CA GLY A 748 -4.18 -1.69 -18.94
C GLY A 748 -4.12 -2.36 -20.32
N ALA A 749 -5.26 -2.62 -20.95
CA ALA A 749 -5.30 -3.14 -22.32
C ALA A 749 -4.73 -2.15 -23.34
N LEU A 750 -5.06 -0.86 -23.25
CA LEU A 750 -4.46 0.19 -24.09
C LEU A 750 -2.94 0.27 -23.91
N LEU A 751 -2.45 0.22 -22.67
CA LEU A 751 -1.01 0.20 -22.39
C LEU A 751 -0.34 -1.05 -22.95
N CYS A 752 -0.97 -2.23 -22.82
CA CYS A 752 -0.44 -3.47 -23.40
C CYS A 752 -0.37 -3.41 -24.94
N LEU A 753 -1.38 -2.86 -25.61
CA LEU A 753 -1.36 -2.66 -27.07
C LEU A 753 -0.20 -1.75 -27.49
N GLY A 754 -0.02 -0.63 -26.79
CA GLY A 754 1.07 0.30 -27.02
C GLY A 754 2.45 -0.29 -26.72
N ALA A 755 2.54 -1.24 -25.78
CA ALA A 755 3.81 -1.78 -25.32
C ALA A 755 4.40 -2.78 -26.30
N MET A 756 3.57 -3.52 -27.04
CA MET A 756 4.05 -4.63 -27.86
C MET A 756 5.14 -4.24 -28.88
N PRO A 757 5.06 -3.11 -29.57
CA PRO A 757 6.13 -2.66 -30.45
C PRO A 757 7.45 -2.38 -29.72
N HIS A 758 7.42 -1.87 -28.49
CA HIS A 758 8.62 -1.66 -27.65
C HIS A 758 9.24 -2.97 -27.19
N LEU A 759 8.41 -3.98 -26.94
CA LEU A 759 8.84 -5.30 -26.49
C LEU A 759 9.28 -6.24 -27.64
N GLY A 760 9.33 -5.72 -28.86
CA GLY A 760 9.83 -6.41 -30.04
C GLY A 760 11.30 -6.09 -30.34
N GLY A 761 11.64 -6.03 -31.63
CA GLY A 761 12.97 -5.62 -32.09
C GLY A 761 13.11 -4.09 -32.19
N PRO A 762 14.35 -3.57 -32.30
CA PRO A 762 14.60 -2.13 -32.44
C PRO A 762 13.99 -1.52 -33.69
N ASP A 763 13.69 -2.33 -34.72
CA ASP A 763 13.15 -1.89 -36.01
C ASP A 763 11.62 -1.72 -36.02
N ASN A 764 10.95 -2.00 -34.89
CA ASN A 764 9.50 -1.82 -34.79
C ASN A 764 9.14 -0.33 -34.67
N GLU A 765 8.11 0.09 -35.42
CA GLU A 765 7.46 1.39 -35.20
C GLU A 765 6.82 1.42 -33.81
N ARG A 766 7.45 2.17 -32.90
CA ARG A 766 7.06 2.28 -31.48
C ARG A 766 5.86 3.20 -31.30
N ILE A 767 5.06 2.89 -30.27
CA ILE A 767 3.87 3.65 -29.87
C ILE A 767 4.17 4.38 -28.56
N PHE A 768 4.00 5.70 -28.53
CA PHE A 768 4.33 6.56 -27.40
C PHE A 768 3.10 7.22 -26.78
N GLN A 769 2.07 7.52 -27.59
CA GLN A 769 0.97 8.40 -27.22
C GLN A 769 0.17 7.98 -25.98
N VAL A 770 -0.02 6.67 -25.78
CA VAL A 770 -0.71 6.10 -24.60
C VAL A 770 0.15 6.02 -23.35
N PHE A 771 1.45 6.33 -23.42
CA PHE A 771 2.35 6.30 -22.27
C PHE A 771 2.64 7.70 -21.75
N ARG A 772 2.66 7.85 -20.44
CA ARG A 772 3.27 9.00 -19.76
C ARG A 772 3.94 8.51 -18.48
N ASN A 773 4.90 9.29 -17.98
CA ASN A 773 5.63 8.98 -16.77
C ASN A 773 4.87 9.47 -15.53
N TRP A 774 3.68 8.90 -15.28
CA TRP A 774 2.78 9.34 -14.20
C TRP A 774 3.31 9.03 -12.80
N SER A 775 2.99 9.89 -11.82
CA SER A 775 2.89 9.46 -10.40
C SER A 775 1.83 8.37 -10.24
N LEU A 776 2.09 7.35 -9.41
CA LEU A 776 1.14 6.28 -9.09
C LEU A 776 0.22 6.64 -7.92
N ASP A 777 0.65 7.53 -7.02
CA ASP A 777 -0.10 7.85 -5.79
C ASP A 777 -1.09 9.00 -5.96
N ARG A 778 -0.82 9.89 -6.92
CA ARG A 778 -1.55 11.15 -7.11
C ARG A 778 -1.90 11.37 -8.57
N ARG A 779 -2.94 12.17 -8.78
CA ARG A 779 -3.50 12.45 -10.10
C ARG A 779 -3.95 13.89 -10.21
N ARG A 780 -3.63 14.52 -11.34
CA ARG A 780 -4.13 15.85 -11.68
C ARG A 780 -5.55 15.76 -12.23
N VAL A 781 -6.34 16.83 -12.08
CA VAL A 781 -7.69 16.91 -12.68
C VAL A 781 -7.63 16.69 -14.20
N ASN A 782 -6.65 17.30 -14.88
CA ASN A 782 -6.50 17.14 -16.32
C ASN A 782 -6.17 15.70 -16.73
N GLU A 783 -5.32 15.02 -15.96
CA GLU A 783 -4.96 13.62 -16.21
C GLU A 783 -6.16 12.69 -16.03
N TRP A 784 -6.99 12.91 -15.00
CA TRP A 784 -8.22 12.15 -14.81
C TRP A 784 -9.23 12.37 -15.94
N ARG A 785 -9.37 13.62 -16.39
CA ARG A 785 -10.19 13.98 -17.56
C ARG A 785 -9.67 13.30 -18.83
N MET A 786 -8.35 13.30 -19.02
CA MET A 786 -7.71 12.71 -20.18
C MET A 786 -7.93 11.20 -20.22
N LEU A 787 -7.86 10.51 -19.09
CA LEU A 787 -8.02 9.06 -19.03
C LEU A 787 -9.50 8.61 -19.01
N ILE A 788 -10.34 9.28 -18.21
CA ILE A 788 -11.65 8.76 -17.78
C ILE A 788 -12.79 9.75 -18.01
N ALA A 789 -12.73 10.96 -17.46
CA ALA A 789 -13.91 11.83 -17.39
C ALA A 789 -14.19 12.64 -18.67
N GLY A 790 -13.23 12.71 -19.59
CA GLY A 790 -13.26 13.58 -20.76
C GLY A 790 -13.12 15.06 -20.44
N ARG A 791 -13.20 15.89 -21.48
CA ARG A 791 -13.01 17.35 -21.44
C ARG A 791 -11.62 17.78 -20.91
N ALA A 792 -10.60 17.00 -21.22
CA ALA A 792 -9.22 17.40 -20.97
C ALA A 792 -8.79 18.49 -21.95
N TRP A 793 -7.75 19.24 -21.58
CA TRP A 793 -7.02 20.10 -22.51
C TRP A 793 -5.71 19.45 -22.92
N SER A 794 -5.22 19.78 -24.12
CA SER A 794 -3.94 19.28 -24.59
C SER A 794 -2.81 19.96 -23.81
N GLU A 795 -1.83 19.16 -23.38
CA GLU A 795 -0.60 19.64 -22.74
C GLU A 795 0.55 19.75 -23.76
N LYS A 796 0.26 19.47 -25.04
CA LYS A 796 1.22 19.55 -26.12
C LYS A 796 1.29 20.94 -26.72
N THR A 797 2.43 21.25 -27.33
CA THR A 797 2.61 22.45 -28.15
C THR A 797 1.89 22.36 -29.50
N GLY A 798 1.42 21.17 -29.87
CA GLY A 798 0.57 20.92 -31.03
C GLY A 798 0.08 19.46 -31.05
N PRO A 799 -1.04 19.16 -31.73
CA PRO A 799 -1.71 17.85 -31.65
C PRO A 799 -0.87 16.69 -32.19
N ASP A 800 0.01 16.99 -33.15
CA ASP A 800 0.93 16.05 -33.77
C ASP A 800 2.32 16.02 -33.10
N ARG A 801 2.51 16.76 -32.00
CA ARG A 801 3.81 16.90 -31.32
C ARG A 801 3.98 15.92 -30.16
N TYR A 802 5.23 15.74 -29.75
CA TYR A 802 5.59 14.92 -28.60
C TYR A 802 5.26 15.67 -27.29
N ASP A 803 4.76 14.95 -26.30
CA ASP A 803 4.50 15.48 -24.94
C ASP A 803 5.75 15.25 -24.07
N ALA A 804 6.15 16.27 -23.30
CA ALA A 804 7.30 16.16 -22.39
C ALA A 804 7.09 15.15 -21.24
N ALA A 805 5.85 14.75 -20.97
CA ALA A 805 5.52 13.73 -19.99
C ALA A 805 5.50 12.30 -20.57
N MET A 806 5.57 12.12 -21.90
CA MET A 806 5.70 10.80 -22.53
C MET A 806 7.05 10.14 -22.17
N PRO A 807 7.28 8.86 -22.52
CA PRO A 807 8.56 8.20 -22.29
C PRO A 807 9.77 9.02 -22.75
N GLN A 808 10.83 9.04 -21.95
CA GLN A 808 11.99 9.89 -22.17
C GLN A 808 13.23 9.07 -22.57
N GLY A 809 14.28 9.75 -23.05
CA GLY A 809 15.55 9.12 -23.38
C GLY A 809 15.43 7.99 -24.41
N ALA A 810 15.96 6.81 -24.10
CA ALA A 810 16.00 5.65 -25.00
C ALA A 810 14.63 5.02 -25.30
N HIS A 811 13.61 5.37 -24.51
CA HIS A 811 12.25 4.85 -24.63
C HIS A 811 11.32 5.80 -25.37
N GLY A 812 11.72 7.06 -25.53
CA GLY A 812 11.10 8.02 -26.43
C GLY A 812 11.67 7.95 -27.86
N PRO A 813 11.18 8.79 -28.78
CA PRO A 813 11.78 8.95 -30.10
C PRO A 813 13.16 9.60 -30.00
N ALA A 814 14.07 9.22 -30.90
CA ALA A 814 15.45 9.69 -30.91
C ALA A 814 15.58 11.23 -30.99
N ASP A 815 14.63 11.88 -31.69
CA ASP A 815 14.48 13.33 -31.71
C ASP A 815 13.01 13.69 -31.43
N GLN A 816 12.73 14.06 -30.17
CA GLN A 816 11.39 14.46 -29.72
C GLN A 816 10.89 15.74 -30.40
N ALA A 817 11.79 16.66 -30.75
CA ALA A 817 11.41 17.91 -31.40
C ALA A 817 11.03 17.68 -32.87
N ALA A 818 11.68 16.72 -33.54
CA ALA A 818 11.35 16.32 -34.89
C ALA A 818 10.19 15.31 -34.98
N TRP A 819 9.89 14.57 -33.91
CA TRP A 819 8.83 13.57 -33.91
C TRP A 819 7.46 14.15 -34.28
N ARG A 820 6.71 13.39 -35.09
CA ARG A 820 5.33 13.72 -35.49
C ARG A 820 4.44 12.49 -35.36
N ALA A 821 3.21 12.70 -34.90
CA ALA A 821 2.20 11.64 -34.85
C ALA A 821 1.95 11.05 -36.27
N PRO A 822 2.05 9.72 -36.45
CA PRO A 822 1.92 9.07 -37.77
C PRO A 822 0.59 9.29 -38.47
N ILE A 823 -0.47 9.65 -37.72
CA ILE A 823 -1.79 9.99 -38.27
C ILE A 823 -1.77 11.24 -39.18
N GLY A 824 -0.70 12.04 -39.11
CA GLY A 824 -0.49 13.23 -39.91
C GLY A 824 -1.20 14.48 -39.35
N ALA A 825 -0.57 15.64 -39.56
CA ALA A 825 -1.00 16.91 -38.97
C ALA A 825 -2.46 17.31 -39.31
N ALA A 826 -2.95 16.94 -40.50
CA ALA A 826 -4.31 17.28 -40.93
C ALA A 826 -5.40 16.57 -40.11
N ALA A 827 -5.17 15.32 -39.70
CA ALA A 827 -6.12 14.53 -38.92
C ALA A 827 -5.85 14.58 -37.40
N ALA A 828 -4.61 14.89 -37.00
CA ALA A 828 -4.19 14.88 -35.59
C ALA A 828 -5.05 15.79 -34.69
N GLY A 829 -5.45 16.97 -35.17
CA GLY A 829 -6.28 17.89 -34.38
C GLY A 829 -7.66 17.32 -34.02
N GLU A 830 -8.38 16.74 -34.98
CA GLU A 830 -9.68 16.10 -34.70
C GLU A 830 -9.51 14.85 -33.82
N ALA A 831 -8.46 14.07 -34.07
CA ALA A 831 -8.15 12.86 -33.32
C ALA A 831 -7.88 13.14 -31.83
N GLU A 832 -6.96 14.08 -31.55
CA GLU A 832 -6.64 14.50 -30.19
C GLU A 832 -7.87 15.13 -29.53
N ASN A 833 -8.56 16.06 -30.19
CA ASN A 833 -9.75 16.70 -29.63
C ASN A 833 -10.83 15.68 -29.27
N THR A 834 -11.02 14.64 -30.10
CA THR A 834 -11.98 13.57 -29.81
C THR A 834 -11.52 12.74 -28.61
N ALA A 835 -10.25 12.34 -28.55
CA ALA A 835 -9.69 11.59 -27.44
C ALA A 835 -9.78 12.36 -26.11
N LEU A 836 -9.47 13.67 -26.11
CA LEU A 836 -9.52 14.52 -24.92
C LEU A 836 -10.95 14.88 -24.52
N ALA A 837 -11.86 15.10 -25.48
CA ALA A 837 -13.25 15.41 -25.19
C ALA A 837 -13.98 14.23 -24.52
N GLN A 838 -13.67 13.00 -24.95
CA GLN A 838 -14.29 11.79 -24.41
C GLN A 838 -13.55 11.21 -23.20
N GLY A 839 -12.23 11.36 -23.14
CA GLY A 839 -11.34 10.55 -22.32
C GLY A 839 -10.89 9.28 -23.07
N TRP A 840 -9.67 8.82 -22.81
CA TRP A 840 -9.05 7.71 -23.56
C TRP A 840 -9.83 6.41 -23.44
N VAL A 841 -10.20 6.01 -22.23
CA VAL A 841 -10.94 4.76 -21.99
C VAL A 841 -12.36 4.84 -22.58
N PRO A 842 -13.16 5.89 -22.34
CA PRO A 842 -14.46 6.02 -23.01
C PRO A 842 -14.39 6.07 -24.53
N ALA A 843 -13.42 6.79 -25.11
CA ALA A 843 -13.22 6.84 -26.56
C ALA A 843 -12.96 5.44 -27.14
N PHE A 844 -12.09 4.67 -26.49
CA PHE A 844 -11.79 3.30 -26.89
C PHE A 844 -13.00 2.37 -26.78
N ARG A 845 -13.77 2.44 -25.68
CA ARG A 845 -15.01 1.66 -25.51
C ARG A 845 -16.05 2.00 -26.58
N LYS A 846 -16.28 3.28 -26.85
CA LYS A 846 -17.23 3.74 -27.89
C LYS A 846 -16.80 3.30 -29.27
N TRP A 847 -15.51 3.39 -29.59
CA TRP A 847 -14.97 2.87 -30.85
C TRP A 847 -15.18 1.36 -30.97
N LEU A 848 -14.93 0.59 -29.90
CA LEU A 848 -15.15 -0.86 -29.89
C LEU A 848 -16.63 -1.23 -30.09
N ASP A 849 -17.56 -0.44 -29.54
CA ASP A 849 -19.00 -0.60 -29.80
C ASP A 849 -19.33 -0.48 -31.29
N VAL A 850 -18.71 0.46 -32.02
CA VAL A 850 -18.86 0.56 -33.48
C VAL A 850 -18.33 -0.70 -34.16
N MET A 851 -17.17 -1.21 -33.71
CA MET A 851 -16.56 -2.41 -34.31
C MET A 851 -17.43 -3.65 -34.12
N ARG A 852 -18.19 -3.75 -33.02
CA ARG A 852 -19.07 -4.89 -32.73
C ARG A 852 -20.21 -5.06 -33.73
N GLU A 853 -20.62 -4.00 -34.43
CA GLU A 853 -21.67 -4.08 -35.45
C GLU A 853 -21.06 -4.12 -36.86
N PRO A 854 -20.98 -5.29 -37.52
CA PRO A 854 -20.31 -5.42 -38.82
C PRO A 854 -20.94 -4.56 -39.91
N ALA A 855 -22.23 -4.22 -39.81
CA ALA A 855 -22.92 -3.40 -40.80
C ALA A 855 -22.56 -1.90 -40.72
N GLN A 856 -21.97 -1.42 -39.62
CA GLN A 856 -21.58 -0.02 -39.49
C GLN A 856 -20.27 0.26 -40.22
N ASP A 857 -20.20 1.35 -40.98
CA ASP A 857 -18.93 1.83 -41.54
C ASP A 857 -18.10 2.51 -40.43
N PRO A 858 -16.92 1.97 -40.09
CA PRO A 858 -16.08 2.48 -39.00
C PRO A 858 -15.40 3.81 -39.36
N ASN A 859 -15.46 4.23 -40.62
CA ASN A 859 -14.93 5.50 -41.12
C ASN A 859 -16.04 6.48 -41.59
N ALA A 860 -17.29 6.20 -41.21
CA ALA A 860 -18.43 7.04 -41.54
C ALA A 860 -18.33 8.42 -40.87
N ALA A 861 -18.82 9.45 -41.59
CA ALA A 861 -19.06 10.78 -41.03
C ALA A 861 -20.32 10.85 -40.15
N ALA A 862 -21.05 9.73 -40.01
CA ALA A 862 -22.15 9.57 -39.06
C ALA A 862 -21.65 8.93 -37.76
N ALA A 863 -22.35 9.18 -36.67
CA ALA A 863 -22.13 8.52 -35.39
C ALA A 863 -23.00 7.26 -35.28
N PHE A 864 -22.45 6.19 -34.69
CA PHE A 864 -23.20 4.97 -34.39
C PHE A 864 -24.34 5.20 -33.38
N ARG A 865 -24.11 6.05 -32.37
CA ARG A 865 -25.12 6.46 -31.40
C ARG A 865 -25.37 7.98 -31.47
N PRO A 866 -26.61 8.43 -31.19
CA PRO A 866 -26.87 9.83 -30.95
C PRO A 866 -25.96 10.35 -29.83
N ASP A 867 -25.42 11.56 -30.01
CA ASP A 867 -24.51 12.26 -29.08
C ASP A 867 -23.07 11.73 -28.97
N ASP A 868 -22.72 10.65 -29.66
CA ASP A 868 -21.33 10.21 -29.80
C ASP A 868 -20.61 10.97 -30.92
N PRO A 869 -19.26 11.07 -30.88
CA PRO A 869 -18.49 11.50 -32.03
C PRO A 869 -18.75 10.59 -33.25
N THR A 870 -18.46 11.11 -34.44
CA THR A 870 -18.59 10.31 -35.67
C THR A 870 -17.71 9.06 -35.61
N ASN A 871 -18.10 8.00 -36.32
CA ASN A 871 -17.31 6.76 -36.37
C ASN A 871 -15.87 7.05 -36.84
N ARG A 872 -15.73 7.94 -37.83
CA ARG A 872 -14.43 8.45 -38.29
C ARG A 872 -13.64 9.12 -37.19
N ALA A 873 -14.25 10.03 -36.42
CA ALA A 873 -13.57 10.73 -35.34
C ALA A 873 -13.10 9.76 -34.24
N LEU A 874 -13.94 8.75 -33.90
CA LEU A 874 -13.55 7.68 -32.97
C LEU A 874 -12.39 6.84 -33.51
N SER A 875 -12.44 6.43 -34.78
CA SER A 875 -11.35 5.67 -35.41
C SER A 875 -10.05 6.49 -35.47
N ARG A 876 -10.13 7.78 -35.79
CA ARG A 876 -8.97 8.70 -35.76
C ARG A 876 -8.42 8.85 -34.35
N ALA A 877 -9.27 8.98 -33.33
CA ALA A 877 -8.85 9.06 -31.93
C ALA A 877 -8.08 7.81 -31.48
N VAL A 878 -8.59 6.61 -31.78
CA VAL A 878 -7.90 5.35 -31.45
C VAL A 878 -6.59 5.20 -32.22
N ALA A 879 -6.56 5.58 -33.51
CA ALA A 879 -5.32 5.60 -34.28
C ALA A 879 -4.29 6.56 -33.68
N TRP A 880 -4.70 7.76 -33.26
CA TRP A 880 -3.81 8.72 -32.61
C TRP A 880 -3.28 8.19 -31.28
N LEU A 881 -4.13 7.63 -30.41
CA LEU A 881 -3.72 7.04 -29.13
C LEU A 881 -2.65 5.95 -29.30
N LEU A 882 -2.67 5.24 -30.43
CA LEU A 882 -1.75 4.13 -30.70
C LEU A 882 -0.71 4.46 -31.77
N ASP A 883 -0.49 5.75 -32.04
CA ASP A 883 0.47 6.24 -33.05
C ASP A 883 0.37 5.52 -34.40
N LEU A 884 -0.85 5.26 -34.83
CA LEU A 884 -1.14 4.62 -36.11
C LEU A 884 -1.48 5.66 -37.19
N PRO A 885 -1.20 5.35 -38.48
CA PRO A 885 -1.61 6.19 -39.60
C PRO A 885 -3.11 6.43 -39.65
N GLU A 886 -3.52 7.43 -40.43
CA GLU A 886 -4.93 7.74 -40.62
C GLU A 886 -5.73 6.49 -41.07
N PRO A 887 -6.90 6.21 -40.44
CA PRO A 887 -7.76 5.11 -40.84
C PRO A 887 -8.33 5.32 -42.25
N ALA A 888 -7.59 4.88 -43.26
CA ALA A 888 -8.02 4.85 -44.65
C ALA A 888 -8.32 3.41 -45.08
N THR A 889 -9.37 3.24 -45.90
CA THR A 889 -9.47 2.07 -46.77
C THR A 889 -8.32 2.17 -47.76
N ARG A 890 -7.39 1.19 -47.81
CA ARG A 890 -6.40 1.17 -48.90
C ARG A 890 -7.17 1.16 -50.23
N VAL A 891 -7.04 2.23 -51.01
CA VAL A 891 -7.34 2.19 -52.44
C VAL A 891 -6.15 1.47 -53.08
N ASN A 892 -6.43 0.47 -53.91
CA ASN A 892 -5.44 -0.39 -54.57
C ASN A 892 -4.14 0.34 -54.93
N GLY A 893 -3.02 -0.21 -54.45
CA GLY A 893 -1.67 0.01 -54.96
C GLY A 893 -1.01 -1.34 -55.13
#